data_AF-A0A9C6DYG1-F1
#
_entry.id   AF-A0A9C6DYG1-F1
#
_cell.length_a   1.000
_cell.length_b   1.000
_cell.length_c   1.000
_cell.angle_alpha   90.00
_cell.angle_beta   90.00
_cell.angle_gamma   90.00
#
_symmetry.space_group_name_H-M   'P 1'
#
loop_
_entity.id
_entity.type
_entity.pdbx_description
1 polymer ?
#
loop_
_entity_poly.entity_id
_entity_poly.type
_entity_poly.pdbx_seq_one_letter_code
_entity_poly.pdbx_strand_id
1 'polypeptide(L)'
;ISNKFKINSVHNTRIISSSTEAPAPKSEEIIEIPKRIHRSPSDILYALAATVGRDATAAHYKYHDDPYLIPTSNITKRTYAMAQEAGRKAAKWIKEEHRDLFKHQEAEPHIKAFAPKLIFTENSEVALQTLEELIQLFEVRDAVFVYNLLKKKGLEINSETKQNLLELVSFYNNEEPLSEDLYEERSFRQSNESRERNRKTWKDGDLAEQLFHEIEPKTEKAYAALIRGMATYFQAERAYALLQEALEKQFQMDTTTFNSVLSVVNFLKDTADLRWELCKDLLKQMNQLRLKPDLGTLNALLECISSFGNFKLARQSALQVLSELKRLGVTPSLGSYYYVLIIFCRERGPVSHVIVDILNELGQQEFKIQHPKDTYFFATAMDVCRNHLHDCSLAQKVDKLLHTGKNYDLIGSTYKETIYYRHYFALLSQTVTIDEFMQTYDLLVPNVYIPEPGIMEEILKMVEINRAIDLLPRLWSDVVIFDHVDRENLLLRLLKIMIDNKPDTKECNQQLPQQFAKIALDIYNKVEESKRLSFTGGMLGDIICLLIRGGNFEKATEVFNHTDKNQHRIPGTPTEHCLKEYIETCINNKAPSEALVCLQYAIENQMDGTSLAKNMYKGFTLNEIYLSKMKSLLGEDSFKK
;
A
#
# COMPACT_ATOMS: atom_id res chain seq x y z
N ILE A 1 -31.33 44.07 -11.27
CA ILE A 1 -31.75 45.07 -12.28
C ILE A 1 -32.35 44.30 -13.46
N SER A 2 -33.62 44.52 -13.76
CA SER A 2 -34.37 43.78 -14.79
C SER A 2 -33.92 44.18 -16.19
N ASN A 3 -33.25 43.27 -16.90
CA ASN A 3 -32.94 43.47 -18.32
C ASN A 3 -34.05 42.85 -19.19
N LYS A 4 -35.09 43.65 -19.49
CA LYS A 4 -35.95 43.40 -20.65
C LYS A 4 -35.27 43.99 -21.88
N PHE A 5 -34.54 43.17 -22.64
CA PHE A 5 -34.14 43.54 -24.00
C PHE A 5 -35.27 43.19 -24.98
N LYS A 6 -35.87 44.20 -25.62
CA LYS A 6 -36.74 44.03 -26.78
C LYS A 6 -35.86 43.96 -28.03
N ILE A 7 -35.83 42.80 -28.69
CA ILE A 7 -35.24 42.66 -30.03
C ILE A 7 -36.34 42.99 -31.04
N ASN A 8 -36.19 44.10 -31.77
CA ASN A 8 -37.03 44.40 -32.93
C ASN A 8 -36.55 43.55 -34.12
N SER A 9 -37.29 42.50 -34.47
CA SER A 9 -37.05 41.77 -35.72
C SER A 9 -37.51 42.61 -36.91
N VAL A 10 -36.58 43.03 -37.75
CA VAL A 10 -36.90 43.58 -39.07
C VAL A 10 -37.31 42.42 -39.96
N HIS A 11 -38.61 42.29 -40.23
CA HIS A 11 -39.13 41.33 -41.20
C HIS A 11 -38.95 41.86 -42.62
N ASN A 12 -38.28 41.06 -43.46
CA ASN A 12 -38.27 41.20 -44.90
C ASN A 12 -39.72 41.19 -45.43
N THR A 13 -40.07 42.26 -46.12
CA THR A 13 -41.33 42.43 -46.86
C THR A 13 -41.40 41.43 -48.02
N ARG A 14 -42.33 40.46 -47.92
CA ARG A 14 -42.95 39.83 -49.08
C ARG A 14 -44.43 40.16 -49.08
N ILE A 15 -44.82 40.95 -50.07
CA ILE A 15 -46.20 41.34 -50.36
C ILE A 15 -46.93 40.11 -50.89
N ILE A 16 -47.94 39.63 -50.15
CA ILE A 16 -49.03 38.81 -50.70
C ILE A 16 -50.34 39.39 -50.20
N SER A 17 -51.25 39.57 -51.16
CA SER A 17 -52.53 40.25 -51.11
C SER A 17 -53.53 39.67 -50.09
N SER A 18 -54.37 40.58 -49.61
CA SER A 18 -55.45 40.47 -48.62
C SER A 18 -56.48 39.35 -48.82
N SER A 19 -56.82 38.69 -47.71
CA SER A 19 -58.22 38.34 -47.36
C SER A 19 -58.42 38.64 -45.87
N THR A 20 -59.36 39.53 -45.58
CA THR A 20 -59.73 40.05 -44.26
C THR A 20 -60.43 39.00 -43.41
N GLU A 21 -59.75 38.51 -42.37
CA GLU A 21 -60.38 37.99 -41.15
C GLU A 21 -59.88 38.80 -39.95
N ALA A 22 -60.79 39.19 -39.06
CA ALA A 22 -60.51 40.01 -37.90
C ALA A 22 -59.46 39.33 -37.00
N PRO A 23 -58.39 40.02 -36.56
CA PRO A 23 -57.38 39.40 -35.72
C PRO A 23 -57.98 39.14 -34.33
N ALA A 24 -58.09 37.86 -33.97
CA ALA A 24 -58.29 37.43 -32.59
C ALA A 24 -57.26 38.10 -31.67
N PRO A 25 -57.62 38.43 -30.41
CA PRO A 25 -56.69 39.09 -29.51
C PRO A 25 -55.44 38.24 -29.38
N LYS A 26 -54.29 38.81 -29.76
CA LYS A 26 -52.98 38.16 -29.58
C LYS A 26 -52.83 37.85 -28.10
N SER A 27 -53.02 36.58 -27.74
CA SER A 27 -52.52 36.05 -26.48
C SER A 27 -51.04 36.39 -26.45
N GLU A 28 -50.61 37.23 -25.51
CA GLU A 28 -49.19 37.45 -25.27
C GLU A 28 -48.58 36.09 -24.91
N GLU A 29 -47.96 35.41 -25.88
CA GLU A 29 -47.18 34.21 -25.63
C GLU A 29 -45.98 34.61 -24.77
N ILE A 30 -46.11 34.40 -23.47
CA ILE A 30 -45.02 34.62 -22.52
C ILE A 30 -44.02 33.48 -22.72
N ILE A 31 -42.92 33.78 -23.42
CA ILE A 31 -41.81 32.84 -23.58
C ILE A 31 -41.04 32.79 -22.24
N GLU A 32 -41.19 31.69 -21.50
CA GLU A 32 -40.39 31.42 -20.30
C GLU A 32 -38.99 30.92 -20.69
N ILE A 33 -37.98 31.79 -20.61
CA ILE A 33 -36.60 31.42 -20.87
C ILE A 33 -36.04 30.63 -19.67
N PRO A 34 -35.49 29.42 -19.86
CA PRO A 34 -34.92 28.65 -18.76
C PRO A 34 -33.68 29.32 -18.18
N LYS A 35 -33.45 29.12 -16.88
CA LYS A 35 -32.26 29.63 -16.19
C LYS A 35 -31.00 28.88 -16.67
N ARG A 36 -29.93 29.63 -16.92
CA ARG A 36 -28.62 29.05 -17.24
C ARG A 36 -28.08 28.26 -16.05
N ILE A 37 -27.73 27.00 -16.29
CA ILE A 37 -27.02 26.16 -15.32
C ILE A 37 -25.52 26.46 -15.45
N HIS A 38 -24.92 26.98 -14.39
CA HIS A 38 -23.47 27.17 -14.30
C HIS A 38 -22.81 25.83 -14.00
N ARG A 39 -21.73 25.52 -14.73
CA ARG A 39 -20.92 24.32 -14.56
C ARG A 39 -19.45 24.72 -14.43
N SER A 40 -18.70 23.99 -13.61
CA SER A 40 -17.25 24.09 -13.58
C SER A 40 -16.64 23.54 -14.89
N PRO A 41 -15.38 23.90 -15.22
CA PRO A 41 -14.71 23.36 -16.41
C PRO A 41 -14.58 21.83 -16.42
N SER A 42 -14.63 21.17 -15.26
CA SER A 42 -14.43 19.72 -15.10
C SER A 42 -15.71 18.94 -14.78
N ASP A 43 -16.87 19.59 -14.62
CA ASP A 43 -18.13 18.90 -14.24
C ASP A 43 -18.53 17.80 -15.23
N ILE A 44 -18.33 18.03 -16.53
CA ILE A 44 -18.63 17.02 -17.55
C ILE A 44 -17.70 15.82 -17.41
N LEU A 45 -16.41 16.04 -17.10
CA LEU A 45 -15.45 14.95 -16.87
C LEU A 45 -15.83 14.14 -15.62
N TYR A 46 -16.24 14.80 -14.53
CA TYR A 46 -16.73 14.10 -13.34
C TYR A 46 -18.00 13.31 -13.61
N ALA A 47 -18.93 13.86 -14.41
CA ALA A 47 -20.15 13.17 -14.79
C ALA A 47 -19.85 11.91 -15.62
N LEU A 48 -18.96 12.01 -16.61
CA LEU A 48 -18.53 10.86 -17.41
C LEU A 48 -17.80 9.81 -16.55
N ALA A 49 -16.86 10.22 -15.70
CA ALA A 49 -16.16 9.31 -14.80
C ALA A 49 -17.11 8.60 -13.84
N ALA A 50 -18.17 9.25 -13.37
CA ALA A 50 -19.16 8.63 -12.49
C ALA A 50 -20.05 7.58 -13.19
N THR A 51 -20.09 7.56 -14.53
CA THR A 51 -20.83 6.54 -15.29
C THR A 51 -20.05 5.25 -15.52
N VAL A 52 -18.74 5.25 -15.23
CA VAL A 52 -17.86 4.09 -15.40
C VAL A 52 -17.30 3.65 -14.06
N GLY A 53 -17.36 2.34 -13.78
CA GLY A 53 -16.75 1.74 -12.59
C GLY A 53 -15.24 1.54 -12.75
N ARG A 54 -14.55 1.15 -11.68
CA ARG A 54 -13.17 0.68 -11.77
C ARG A 54 -13.15 -0.68 -12.46
N ASP A 55 -12.33 -0.81 -13.50
CA ASP A 55 -12.03 -2.09 -14.11
C ASP A 55 -10.96 -2.81 -13.27
N ALA A 56 -11.34 -3.93 -12.65
CA ALA A 56 -10.43 -4.75 -11.84
C ALA A 56 -9.55 -5.67 -12.70
N THR A 57 -9.92 -5.90 -13.97
CA THR A 57 -9.23 -6.81 -14.89
C THR A 57 -8.14 -6.11 -15.71
N ALA A 58 -8.09 -4.79 -15.68
CA ALA A 58 -7.05 -3.98 -16.33
C ALA A 58 -6.00 -3.50 -15.34
N ALA A 59 -4.75 -3.40 -15.81
CA ALA A 59 -3.68 -2.78 -15.05
C ALA A 59 -4.01 -1.30 -14.75
N HIS A 60 -3.44 -0.75 -13.67
CA HIS A 60 -3.64 0.66 -13.35
C HIS A 60 -3.23 1.55 -14.52
N TYR A 61 -4.04 2.56 -14.86
CA TYR A 61 -3.86 3.50 -15.97
C TYR A 61 -2.49 4.20 -16.07
N LYS A 62 -1.66 4.11 -15.02
CA LYS A 62 -0.30 4.69 -15.01
C LYS A 62 0.69 3.84 -15.81
N TYR A 63 0.37 2.57 -16.05
CA TYR A 63 1.17 1.63 -16.81
C TYR A 63 0.67 1.58 -18.26
N HIS A 64 1.56 1.21 -19.17
CA HIS A 64 1.20 1.01 -20.56
C HIS A 64 0.32 -0.24 -20.69
N ASP A 65 -0.75 -0.14 -21.47
CA ASP A 65 -1.61 -1.27 -21.83
C ASP A 65 -0.96 -2.10 -22.93
N ASP A 66 0.16 -2.73 -22.59
CA ASP A 66 0.94 -3.61 -23.45
C ASP A 66 1.40 -4.81 -22.61
N PRO A 67 1.15 -6.06 -23.03
CA PRO A 67 1.49 -7.25 -22.26
C PRO A 67 2.95 -7.34 -21.81
N TYR A 68 3.88 -6.74 -22.55
CA TYR A 68 5.30 -6.70 -22.21
C TYR A 68 5.63 -5.63 -21.17
N LEU A 69 4.86 -4.54 -21.11
CA LEU A 69 5.09 -3.40 -20.21
C LEU A 69 4.18 -3.38 -18.98
N ILE A 70 3.16 -4.23 -18.93
CA ILE A 70 2.31 -4.40 -17.75
C ILE A 70 3.14 -5.03 -16.63
N PRO A 71 3.25 -4.39 -15.46
CA PRO A 71 4.03 -4.93 -14.36
C PRO A 71 3.30 -6.10 -13.69
N THR A 72 3.96 -7.26 -13.68
CA THR A 72 3.40 -8.51 -13.16
C THR A 72 3.81 -8.84 -11.73
N SER A 73 4.75 -8.10 -11.14
CA SER A 73 5.24 -8.32 -9.78
C SER A 73 5.26 -7.02 -8.97
N ASN A 74 5.23 -7.13 -7.65
CA ASN A 74 5.32 -5.95 -6.77
C ASN A 74 6.63 -5.16 -6.99
N ILE A 75 7.71 -5.87 -7.36
CA ILE A 75 9.02 -5.26 -7.66
C ILE A 75 8.97 -4.48 -8.99
N THR A 76 8.38 -5.05 -10.03
CA THR A 76 8.25 -4.39 -11.35
C THR A 76 7.26 -3.22 -11.28
N LYS A 77 6.12 -3.36 -10.59
CA LYS A 77 5.16 -2.26 -10.32
C LYS A 77 5.87 -1.03 -9.75
N ARG A 78 6.72 -1.25 -8.75
CA ARG A 78 7.53 -0.20 -8.12
C ARG A 78 8.59 0.36 -9.06
N THR A 79 9.37 -0.52 -9.70
CA THR A 79 10.50 -0.10 -10.55
C THR A 79 10.01 0.74 -11.73
N TYR A 80 8.94 0.33 -12.40
CA TYR A 80 8.40 1.05 -13.56
C TYR A 80 7.84 2.42 -13.18
N ALA A 81 7.07 2.50 -12.09
CA ALA A 81 6.51 3.76 -11.61
C ALA A 81 7.62 4.75 -11.19
N MET A 82 8.64 4.27 -10.46
CA MET A 82 9.79 5.08 -10.07
C MET A 82 10.66 5.51 -11.27
N ALA A 83 10.83 4.63 -12.27
CA ALA A 83 11.59 4.96 -13.48
C ALA A 83 10.91 6.06 -14.28
N GLN A 84 9.57 6.04 -14.39
CA GLN A 84 8.80 7.10 -15.03
C GLN A 84 8.98 8.44 -14.31
N GLU A 85 8.94 8.46 -12.98
CA GLU A 85 9.21 9.69 -12.21
C GLU A 85 10.65 10.16 -12.32
N ALA A 86 11.63 9.25 -12.35
CA ALA A 86 13.03 9.60 -12.58
C ALA A 86 13.22 10.27 -13.95
N GLY A 87 12.54 9.78 -15.00
CA GLY A 87 12.50 10.43 -16.30
C GLY A 87 11.90 11.84 -16.25
N ARG A 88 10.78 12.04 -15.52
CA ARG A 88 10.19 13.38 -15.31
C ARG A 88 11.17 14.32 -14.60
N LYS A 89 11.91 13.83 -13.58
CA LYS A 89 12.92 14.63 -12.88
C LYS A 89 14.09 15.00 -13.80
N ALA A 90 14.58 14.07 -14.61
CA ALA A 90 15.63 14.35 -15.59
C ALA A 90 15.17 15.40 -16.61
N ALA A 91 13.95 15.29 -17.13
CA ALA A 91 13.38 16.29 -18.03
C ALA A 91 13.21 17.67 -17.36
N LYS A 92 12.73 17.71 -16.10
CA LYS A 92 12.67 18.95 -15.32
C LYS A 92 14.07 19.55 -15.15
N TRP A 93 15.08 18.74 -14.82
CA TRP A 93 16.45 19.21 -14.69
C TRP A 93 16.99 19.79 -16.01
N ILE A 94 16.80 19.11 -17.15
CA ILE A 94 17.17 19.62 -18.49
C ILE A 94 16.48 20.95 -18.78
N LYS A 95 15.18 21.07 -18.47
CA LYS A 95 14.40 22.30 -18.63
C LYS A 95 14.99 23.45 -17.80
N GLU A 96 15.41 23.16 -16.58
CA GLU A 96 16.00 24.15 -15.68
C GLU A 96 17.45 24.50 -16.01
N GLU A 97 18.22 23.61 -16.63
CA GLU A 97 19.60 23.86 -17.08
C GLU A 97 19.63 24.67 -18.39
N HIS A 98 18.76 24.33 -19.36
CA HIS A 98 18.70 24.96 -20.68
C HIS A 98 17.47 25.85 -20.87
N ARG A 99 17.22 26.74 -19.90
CA ARG A 99 15.98 27.55 -19.81
C ARG A 99 15.70 28.39 -21.04
N ASP A 100 16.76 28.88 -21.69
CA ASP A 100 16.73 29.69 -22.90
C ASP A 100 16.00 28.98 -24.05
N LEU A 101 16.11 27.65 -24.13
CA LEU A 101 15.40 26.84 -25.13
C LEU A 101 13.89 26.77 -24.88
N PHE A 102 13.44 27.04 -23.65
CA PHE A 102 12.03 26.94 -23.22
C PHE A 102 11.36 28.30 -23.02
N LYS A 103 11.96 29.38 -23.54
CA LYS A 103 11.38 30.73 -23.50
C LYS A 103 10.29 30.95 -24.56
N HIS A 104 10.37 30.25 -25.69
CA HIS A 104 9.35 30.33 -26.73
C HIS A 104 8.06 29.63 -26.28
N GLN A 105 6.95 30.37 -26.24
CA GLN A 105 5.68 29.90 -25.69
C GLN A 105 4.55 30.26 -26.65
N GLU A 106 3.94 29.24 -27.26
CA GLU A 106 2.86 29.40 -28.25
C GLU A 106 1.45 29.29 -27.64
N ALA A 107 1.33 28.77 -26.42
CA ALA A 107 0.04 28.48 -25.80
C ALA A 107 -0.66 29.76 -25.29
N GLU A 108 -1.91 29.96 -25.72
CA GLU A 108 -2.82 30.97 -25.20
C GLU A 108 -4.05 30.29 -24.53
N PRO A 109 -4.27 30.43 -23.21
CA PRO A 109 -3.49 31.22 -22.26
C PRO A 109 -2.14 30.59 -21.91
N HIS A 110 -1.21 31.45 -21.49
CA HIS A 110 0.12 31.02 -21.04
C HIS A 110 0.05 30.02 -19.88
N ILE A 111 0.76 28.89 -20.02
CA ILE A 111 0.80 27.83 -19.00
C ILE A 111 2.03 28.02 -18.12
N LYS A 112 1.86 28.74 -17.01
CA LYS A 112 2.92 29.02 -16.03
C LYS A 112 3.65 27.76 -15.51
N ALA A 113 2.94 26.64 -15.38
CA ALA A 113 3.51 25.38 -14.89
C ALA A 113 4.64 24.81 -15.77
N PHE A 114 4.65 25.14 -17.07
CA PHE A 114 5.68 24.67 -18.02
C PHE A 114 6.77 25.70 -18.28
N ALA A 115 6.64 26.92 -17.77
CA ALA A 115 7.69 27.91 -17.87
C ALA A 115 8.93 27.46 -17.06
N PRO A 116 10.16 27.82 -17.49
CA PRO A 116 11.34 27.66 -16.65
C PRO A 116 11.21 28.53 -15.39
N LYS A 117 11.71 28.04 -14.25
CA LYS A 117 11.70 28.84 -13.02
C LYS A 117 12.61 30.07 -13.16
N LEU A 118 12.46 31.04 -12.27
CA LEU A 118 13.41 32.15 -12.14
C LEU A 118 14.59 31.67 -11.26
N ILE A 119 15.83 32.07 -11.57
CA ILE A 119 16.98 31.87 -10.66
C ILE A 119 17.30 33.24 -10.08
N PHE A 120 17.41 33.29 -8.77
CA PHE A 120 17.93 34.46 -8.06
C PHE A 120 19.43 34.28 -7.83
N THR A 121 20.20 35.27 -8.22
CA THR A 121 21.64 35.40 -7.96
C THR A 121 21.90 36.59 -7.05
N GLU A 122 23.10 36.71 -6.49
CA GLU A 122 23.45 37.87 -5.64
C GLU A 122 23.28 39.23 -6.34
N ASN A 123 23.42 39.25 -7.67
CA ASN A 123 23.29 40.45 -8.50
C ASN A 123 21.85 40.73 -8.93
N SER A 124 20.89 39.86 -8.62
CA SER A 124 19.50 40.02 -9.07
C SER A 124 18.86 41.25 -8.42
N GLU A 125 18.21 42.08 -9.24
CA GLU A 125 17.32 43.13 -8.76
C GLU A 125 16.05 42.48 -8.25
N VAL A 126 15.84 42.51 -6.94
CA VAL A 126 14.69 41.90 -6.28
C VAL A 126 13.96 42.99 -5.50
N ALA A 127 12.64 42.93 -5.54
CA ALA A 127 11.76 43.83 -4.82
C ALA A 127 10.98 43.05 -3.74
N LEU A 128 10.31 43.78 -2.85
CA LEU A 128 9.42 43.18 -1.86
C LEU A 128 8.35 42.30 -2.51
N GLN A 129 7.79 42.75 -3.64
CA GLN A 129 6.80 42.00 -4.43
C GLN A 129 7.30 40.61 -4.86
N THR A 130 8.60 40.50 -5.20
CA THR A 130 9.21 39.23 -5.59
C THR A 130 9.20 38.24 -4.42
N LEU A 131 9.48 38.70 -3.20
CA LEU A 131 9.42 37.87 -2.01
C LEU A 131 7.98 37.42 -1.70
N GLU A 132 7.02 38.33 -1.81
CA GLU A 132 5.60 38.02 -1.60
C GLU A 132 5.08 36.97 -2.61
N GLU A 133 5.48 37.07 -3.88
CA GLU A 133 5.14 36.09 -4.92
C GLU A 133 5.73 34.71 -4.62
N LEU A 134 6.98 34.62 -4.20
CA LEU A 134 7.63 33.35 -3.85
C LEU A 134 6.97 32.67 -2.64
N ILE A 135 6.56 33.47 -1.65
CA ILE A 135 5.82 32.97 -0.49
C ILE A 135 4.46 32.40 -0.93
N GLN A 136 3.74 33.08 -1.83
CA GLN A 136 2.47 32.59 -2.36
C GLN A 136 2.62 31.32 -3.20
N LEU A 137 3.76 31.15 -3.88
CA LEU A 137 4.10 29.94 -4.65
C LEU A 137 4.67 28.80 -3.79
N PHE A 138 4.85 29.03 -2.48
CA PHE A 138 5.46 28.08 -1.54
C PHE A 138 6.89 27.65 -1.90
N GLU A 139 7.65 28.50 -2.61
CA GLU A 139 9.05 28.23 -2.97
C GLU A 139 9.99 28.63 -1.83
N VAL A 140 10.20 27.71 -0.88
CA VAL A 140 10.86 27.99 0.40
C VAL A 140 12.31 28.44 0.20
N ARG A 141 13.10 27.70 -0.59
CA ARG A 141 14.53 28.01 -0.77
C ARG A 141 14.76 29.36 -1.43
N ASP A 142 13.98 29.66 -2.46
CA ASP A 142 14.10 30.91 -3.20
C ASP A 142 13.58 32.09 -2.37
N ALA A 143 12.48 31.93 -1.63
CA ALA A 143 11.99 32.95 -0.71
C ALA A 143 13.03 33.29 0.38
N VAL A 144 13.69 32.27 0.95
CA VAL A 144 14.75 32.46 1.95
C VAL A 144 15.98 33.15 1.35
N PHE A 145 16.37 32.78 0.13
CA PHE A 145 17.47 33.43 -0.57
C PHE A 145 17.18 34.91 -0.84
N VAL A 146 15.99 35.22 -1.39
CA VAL A 146 15.56 36.59 -1.67
C VAL A 146 15.43 37.42 -0.39
N TYR A 147 14.93 36.84 0.70
CA TYR A 147 14.88 37.50 2.00
C TYR A 147 16.27 37.94 2.48
N ASN A 148 17.25 37.04 2.45
CA ASN A 148 18.62 37.34 2.86
C ASN A 148 19.27 38.40 1.95
N LEU A 149 18.96 38.38 0.65
CA LEU A 149 19.45 39.37 -0.31
C LEU A 149 18.85 40.76 -0.05
N LEU A 150 17.54 40.86 0.20
CA LEU A 150 16.88 42.11 0.58
C LEU A 150 17.49 42.69 1.87
N LYS A 151 17.76 41.84 2.86
CA LYS A 151 18.44 42.22 4.11
C LYS A 151 19.87 42.73 3.87
N LYS A 152 20.65 42.05 3.01
CA LYS A 152 22.02 42.47 2.63
C LYS A 152 22.03 43.83 1.91
N LYS A 153 21.01 44.12 1.10
CA LYS A 153 20.83 45.41 0.40
C LYS A 153 20.27 46.52 1.30
N GLY A 154 19.92 46.23 2.55
CA GLY A 154 19.37 47.21 3.49
C GLY A 154 17.97 47.70 3.11
N LEU A 155 17.21 46.91 2.35
CA LEU A 155 15.83 47.24 1.99
C LEU A 155 14.89 46.91 3.16
N GLU A 156 13.97 47.82 3.47
CA GLU A 156 12.98 47.58 4.52
C GLU A 156 11.98 46.51 4.09
N ILE A 157 11.80 45.51 4.94
CA ILE A 157 10.84 44.41 4.76
C ILE A 157 9.71 44.62 5.76
N ASN A 158 8.48 44.73 5.26
CA ASN A 158 7.29 44.93 6.08
C ASN A 158 7.11 43.76 7.09
N SER A 159 6.52 44.06 8.25
CA SER A 159 6.30 43.04 9.29
C SER A 159 5.34 41.93 8.84
N GLU A 160 4.43 42.24 7.91
CA GLU A 160 3.48 41.26 7.34
C GLU A 160 4.19 40.21 6.47
N THR A 161 5.13 40.60 5.59
CA THR A 161 5.88 39.62 4.78
C THR A 161 6.81 38.81 5.66
N LYS A 162 7.41 39.39 6.71
CA LYS A 162 8.18 38.61 7.69
C LYS A 162 7.31 37.59 8.40
N GLN A 163 6.08 37.94 8.76
CA GLN A 163 5.11 37.01 9.34
C GLN A 163 4.72 35.89 8.36
N ASN A 164 4.42 36.21 7.11
CA ASN A 164 4.09 35.21 6.09
C ASN A 164 5.27 34.27 5.81
N LEU A 165 6.49 34.82 5.78
CA LEU A 165 7.71 34.03 5.65
C LEU A 165 7.93 33.14 6.88
N LEU A 166 7.70 33.65 8.09
CA LEU A 166 7.77 32.88 9.34
C LEU A 166 6.81 31.68 9.30
N GLU A 167 5.56 31.89 8.85
CA GLU A 167 4.58 30.82 8.67
C GLU A 167 5.06 29.77 7.66
N LEU A 168 5.57 30.21 6.50
CA LEU A 168 6.10 29.33 5.46
C LEU A 168 7.27 28.47 5.97
N VAL A 169 8.29 29.09 6.58
CA VAL A 169 9.48 28.36 7.05
C VAL A 169 9.18 27.50 8.28
N SER A 170 8.22 27.90 9.12
CA SER A 170 7.78 27.08 10.26
C SER A 170 6.97 25.88 9.82
N PHE A 171 6.16 26.02 8.76
CA PHE A 171 5.36 24.92 8.21
C PHE A 171 6.21 23.86 7.51
N TYR A 172 7.28 24.27 6.80
CA TYR A 172 8.17 23.36 6.08
C TYR A 172 9.52 23.08 6.76
N ASN A 173 9.74 23.55 7.99
CA ASN A 173 11.02 23.46 8.71
C ASN A 173 12.22 23.94 7.88
N ASN A 174 12.02 25.02 7.14
CA ASN A 174 13.01 25.61 6.24
C ASN A 174 13.55 24.60 5.19
N GLU A 175 12.68 23.73 4.67
CA GLU A 175 12.99 22.79 3.58
C GLU A 175 12.03 22.96 2.41
N GLU A 176 12.50 22.62 1.21
CA GLU A 176 11.65 22.66 0.02
C GLU A 176 10.68 21.49 0.04
N PRO A 177 9.36 21.72 -0.10
CA PRO A 177 8.40 20.62 -0.19
C PRO A 177 8.66 19.74 -1.41
N LEU A 178 8.31 18.47 -1.29
CA LEU A 178 8.24 17.60 -2.44
C LEU A 178 7.13 18.09 -3.38
N SER A 179 7.45 18.13 -4.67
CA SER A 179 6.49 18.43 -5.73
C SER A 179 5.30 17.48 -5.69
N GLU A 180 4.10 17.99 -5.95
CA GLU A 180 2.87 17.19 -6.06
C GLU A 180 2.93 16.18 -7.20
N ASP A 181 3.69 16.48 -8.26
CA ASP A 181 3.89 15.60 -9.43
C ASP A 181 4.67 14.31 -9.11
N LEU A 182 5.29 14.22 -7.93
CA LEU A 182 6.11 13.10 -7.48
C LEU A 182 5.32 12.22 -6.49
N TYR A 183 4.18 11.71 -6.96
CA TYR A 183 3.25 10.90 -6.18
C TYR A 183 3.90 9.63 -5.63
N GLU A 184 4.64 8.89 -6.46
CA GLU A 184 5.26 7.61 -6.08
C GLU A 184 6.34 7.85 -5.04
N GLU A 185 7.23 8.82 -5.23
CA GLU A 185 8.22 9.18 -4.22
C GLU A 185 7.58 9.57 -2.88
N ARG A 186 6.51 10.38 -2.91
CA ARG A 186 5.78 10.76 -1.68
C ARG A 186 5.17 9.53 -0.99
N SER A 187 4.54 8.66 -1.77
CA SER A 187 3.96 7.39 -1.30
C SER A 187 5.02 6.50 -0.64
N PHE A 188 6.19 6.35 -1.27
CA PHE A 188 7.27 5.51 -0.74
C PHE A 188 7.99 6.14 0.46
N ARG A 189 8.21 7.46 0.48
CA ARG A 189 8.76 8.14 1.66
C ARG A 189 7.85 7.97 2.86
N GLN A 190 6.52 8.07 2.67
CA GLN A 190 5.55 7.86 3.74
C GLN A 190 5.63 6.44 4.35
N SER A 191 5.92 5.41 3.55
CA SER A 191 6.16 4.05 4.05
C SER A 191 7.39 3.99 4.98
N ASN A 192 8.47 4.71 4.66
CA ASN A 192 9.69 4.75 5.46
C ASN A 192 9.56 5.63 6.71
N GLU A 193 8.87 6.77 6.62
CA GLU A 193 8.66 7.71 7.72
C GLU A 193 7.93 7.07 8.91
N SER A 194 7.08 6.05 8.69
CA SER A 194 6.42 5.30 9.77
C SER A 194 7.39 4.69 10.79
N ARG A 195 8.64 4.40 10.37
CA ARG A 195 9.71 3.83 11.20
C ARG A 195 10.56 4.87 11.93
N GLU A 196 10.54 6.12 11.45
CA GLU A 196 11.33 7.24 12.00
C GLU A 196 10.49 8.18 12.88
N ARG A 197 9.17 7.95 12.96
CA ARG A 197 8.24 8.76 13.75
C ARG A 197 8.77 8.94 15.17
N ASN A 198 8.72 10.20 15.62
CA ASN A 198 8.86 10.62 17.02
C ASN A 198 10.28 11.00 17.47
N ARG A 199 11.13 11.47 16.54
CA ARG A 199 12.37 12.19 16.90
C ARG A 199 12.23 13.66 16.55
N LYS A 200 12.82 14.52 17.38
CA LYS A 200 12.96 15.95 17.12
C LYS A 200 13.69 16.18 15.79
N THR A 201 13.04 16.86 14.86
CA THR A 201 13.62 17.28 13.57
C THR A 201 13.65 18.80 13.40
N TRP A 202 13.04 19.56 14.33
CA TRP A 202 13.10 21.02 14.32
C TRP A 202 14.54 21.53 14.38
N LYS A 203 14.84 22.56 13.60
CA LYS A 203 16.17 23.18 13.53
C LYS A 203 16.25 24.35 14.52
N ASP A 204 16.81 24.11 15.71
CA ASP A 204 16.97 25.19 16.71
C ASP A 204 17.90 26.30 16.19
N GLY A 205 17.50 27.56 16.43
CA GLY A 205 18.28 28.74 16.03
C GLY A 205 18.30 29.03 14.52
N ASP A 206 17.57 28.25 13.72
CA ASP A 206 17.42 28.48 12.27
C ASP A 206 16.52 29.70 11.98
N LEU A 207 16.31 30.00 10.70
CA LEU A 207 15.63 31.19 10.22
C LEU A 207 14.24 31.42 10.85
N ALA A 208 13.48 30.37 11.17
CA ALA A 208 12.18 30.51 11.81
C ALA A 208 12.28 31.23 13.17
N GLU A 209 13.25 30.85 14.01
CA GLU A 209 13.47 31.51 15.30
C GLU A 209 14.06 32.92 15.13
N GLN A 210 14.94 33.09 14.14
CA GLN A 210 15.51 34.41 13.82
C GLN A 210 14.42 35.40 13.38
N LEU A 211 13.54 34.99 12.46
CA LEU A 211 12.39 35.79 12.01
C LEU A 211 11.45 36.11 13.17
N PHE A 212 11.16 35.12 14.02
CA PHE A 212 10.37 35.34 15.22
C PHE A 212 11.00 36.44 16.09
N HIS A 213 12.31 36.40 16.34
CA HIS A 213 13.01 37.42 17.11
C HIS A 213 13.06 38.79 16.40
N GLU A 214 13.13 38.84 15.07
CA GLU A 214 13.18 40.08 14.28
C GLU A 214 11.82 40.80 14.13
N ILE A 215 10.69 40.10 14.28
CA ILE A 215 9.36 40.71 14.20
C ILE A 215 9.05 41.46 15.50
N GLU A 216 8.91 42.78 15.42
CA GLU A 216 8.47 43.64 16.53
C GLU A 216 7.31 44.55 16.12
N PRO A 217 6.26 44.71 16.96
CA PRO A 217 6.02 43.98 18.20
C PRO A 217 5.70 42.50 17.91
N LYS A 218 6.06 41.61 18.85
CA LYS A 218 5.66 40.20 18.79
C LYS A 218 4.13 40.08 18.76
N THR A 219 3.62 39.33 17.79
CA THR A 219 2.16 39.16 17.57
C THR A 219 1.68 37.75 17.94
N GLU A 220 0.38 37.61 18.17
CA GLU A 220 -0.27 36.31 18.43
C GLU A 220 -0.02 35.32 17.28
N LYS A 221 -0.04 35.81 16.03
CA LYS A 221 0.25 35.01 14.83
C LYS A 221 1.68 34.48 14.82
N ALA A 222 2.66 35.28 15.24
CA ALA A 222 4.06 34.86 15.31
C ALA A 222 4.26 33.71 16.31
N TYR A 223 3.64 33.80 17.49
CA TYR A 223 3.65 32.71 18.47
C TYR A 223 2.95 31.46 17.91
N ALA A 224 1.75 31.62 17.33
CA ALA A 224 1.00 30.51 16.77
C ALA A 224 1.80 29.77 15.67
N ALA A 225 2.43 30.50 14.75
CA ALA A 225 3.24 29.92 13.68
C ALA A 225 4.41 29.10 14.24
N LEU A 226 5.16 29.67 15.18
CA LEU A 226 6.34 29.02 15.75
C LEU A 226 5.97 27.80 16.63
N ILE A 227 4.93 27.91 17.46
CA ILE A 227 4.44 26.80 18.30
C ILE A 227 3.99 25.63 17.42
N ARG A 228 3.21 25.90 16.35
CA ARG A 228 2.73 24.85 15.43
C ARG A 228 3.87 24.19 14.69
N GLY A 229 4.84 24.96 14.18
CA GLY A 229 6.06 24.43 13.56
C GLY A 229 6.84 23.53 14.52
N MET A 230 7.20 24.06 15.70
CA MET A 230 7.94 23.30 16.70
C MET A 230 7.22 22.00 17.11
N ALA A 231 5.90 22.04 17.30
CA ALA A 231 5.13 20.84 17.62
C ALA A 231 5.13 19.82 16.47
N THR A 232 4.91 20.28 15.23
CA THR A 232 4.89 19.42 14.03
C THR A 232 6.23 18.69 13.83
N TYR A 233 7.33 19.33 14.18
CA TYR A 233 8.69 18.78 14.08
C TYR A 233 9.27 18.31 15.43
N PHE A 234 8.39 17.95 16.36
CA PHE A 234 8.66 17.29 17.64
C PHE A 234 9.61 18.03 18.60
N GLN A 235 9.72 19.35 18.50
CA GLN A 235 10.34 20.19 19.52
C GLN A 235 9.33 20.56 20.61
N ALA A 236 8.82 19.51 21.26
CA ALA A 236 7.64 19.58 22.13
C ALA A 236 7.81 20.52 23.33
N GLU A 237 8.95 20.44 24.02
CA GLU A 237 9.20 21.21 25.25
C GLU A 237 9.14 22.73 25.00
N ARG A 238 9.82 23.21 23.93
CA ARG A 238 9.79 24.64 23.58
C ARG A 238 8.44 25.07 23.04
N ALA A 239 7.74 24.22 22.27
CA ALA A 239 6.39 24.51 21.81
C ALA A 239 5.43 24.72 23.00
N TYR A 240 5.50 23.86 24.02
CA TYR A 240 4.72 24.00 25.24
C TYR A 240 5.11 25.24 26.05
N ALA A 241 6.42 25.51 26.21
CA ALA A 241 6.89 26.70 26.92
C ALA A 241 6.43 28.01 26.25
N LEU A 242 6.52 28.10 24.92
CA LEU A 242 6.05 29.26 24.16
C LEU A 242 4.53 29.44 24.24
N LEU A 243 3.77 28.33 24.31
CA LEU A 243 2.33 28.41 24.56
C LEU A 243 2.08 29.04 25.94
N GLN A 244 2.75 28.57 27.00
CA GLN A 244 2.58 29.16 28.34
C GLN A 244 2.99 30.64 28.37
N GLU A 245 4.11 31.01 27.74
CA GLU A 245 4.55 32.40 27.62
C GLU A 245 3.50 33.27 26.90
N ALA A 246 2.90 32.77 25.81
CA ALA A 246 1.85 33.49 25.09
C ALA A 246 0.60 33.71 25.96
N LEU A 247 0.24 32.72 26.78
CA LEU A 247 -0.88 32.82 27.72
C LEU A 247 -0.60 33.80 28.86
N GLU A 248 0.61 33.81 29.40
CA GLU A 248 1.05 34.79 30.40
C GLU A 248 1.00 36.23 29.86
N LYS A 249 1.33 36.40 28.58
CA LYS A 249 1.22 37.66 27.83
C LYS A 249 -0.22 38.02 27.42
N GLN A 250 -1.21 37.21 27.79
CA GLN A 250 -2.63 37.39 27.47
C GLN A 250 -2.94 37.38 25.96
N PHE A 251 -2.07 36.76 25.16
CA PHE A 251 -2.32 36.58 23.73
C PHE A 251 -3.43 35.56 23.48
N GLN A 252 -4.31 35.86 22.52
CA GLN A 252 -5.40 35.00 22.09
C GLN A 252 -4.87 33.91 21.16
N MET A 253 -4.48 32.77 21.73
CA MET A 253 -4.16 31.57 20.95
C MET A 253 -5.44 30.90 20.45
N ASP A 254 -5.38 30.29 19.27
CA ASP A 254 -6.52 29.62 18.65
C ASP A 254 -6.52 28.10 18.91
N THR A 255 -7.64 27.46 18.58
CA THR A 255 -7.84 26.00 18.74
C THR A 255 -6.75 25.19 18.04
N THR A 256 -6.28 25.63 16.87
CA THR A 256 -5.26 24.91 16.09
C THR A 256 -3.92 24.86 16.84
N THR A 257 -3.50 25.96 17.47
CA THR A 257 -2.26 26.00 18.25
C THR A 257 -2.31 25.08 19.47
N PHE A 258 -3.45 25.03 20.17
CA PHE A 258 -3.67 24.06 21.24
C PHE A 258 -3.64 22.61 20.73
N ASN A 259 -4.29 22.33 19.59
CA ASN A 259 -4.27 21.01 18.96
C ASN A 259 -2.85 20.53 18.64
N SER A 260 -2.00 21.43 18.12
CA SER A 260 -0.59 21.12 17.86
C SER A 260 0.15 20.70 19.14
N VAL A 261 -0.02 21.42 20.25
CA VAL A 261 0.61 21.05 21.53
C VAL A 261 0.02 19.76 22.10
N LEU A 262 -1.30 19.55 22.01
CA LEU A 262 -1.95 18.30 22.41
C LEU A 262 -1.38 17.08 21.68
N SER A 263 -1.05 17.21 20.40
CA SER A 263 -0.49 16.12 19.58
C SER A 263 0.89 15.64 20.04
N VAL A 264 1.62 16.46 20.81
CA VAL A 264 2.98 16.16 21.30
C VAL A 264 3.06 15.93 22.80
N VAL A 265 1.92 15.82 23.50
CA VAL A 265 1.89 15.59 24.96
C VAL A 265 2.60 14.30 25.37
N ASN A 266 2.60 13.29 24.51
CA ASN A 266 3.33 12.04 24.71
C ASN A 266 4.86 12.23 24.87
N PHE A 267 5.42 13.35 24.41
CA PHE A 267 6.84 13.71 24.57
C PHE A 267 7.11 14.61 25.78
N LEU A 268 6.07 15.18 26.38
CA LEU A 268 6.20 16.12 27.51
C LEU A 268 6.14 15.42 28.87
N LYS A 269 5.59 14.21 28.92
CA LYS A 269 5.36 13.44 30.16
C LYS A 269 5.60 11.95 29.92
N ASP A 270 6.21 11.28 30.89
CA ASP A 270 6.60 9.86 30.74
C ASP A 270 5.45 8.89 30.96
N THR A 271 4.60 9.13 31.97
CA THR A 271 3.54 8.21 32.35
C THR A 271 2.20 8.57 31.72
N ALA A 272 1.36 7.55 31.47
CA ALA A 272 0.03 7.74 30.89
C ALA A 272 -0.85 8.67 31.75
N ASP A 273 -0.77 8.55 33.08
CA ASP A 273 -1.52 9.40 34.00
C ASP A 273 -1.10 10.87 33.89
N LEU A 274 0.21 11.16 33.88
CA LEU A 274 0.71 12.54 33.73
C LEU A 274 0.39 13.13 32.36
N ARG A 275 0.46 12.33 31.29
CA ARG A 275 0.02 12.74 29.94
C ARG A 275 -1.46 13.11 29.94
N TRP A 276 -2.29 12.30 30.60
CA TRP A 276 -3.73 12.55 30.66
C TRP A 276 -4.08 13.77 31.52
N GLU A 277 -3.41 13.98 32.65
CA GLU A 277 -3.56 15.20 33.45
C GLU A 277 -3.20 16.44 32.63
N LEU A 278 -2.08 16.42 31.91
CA LEU A 278 -1.69 17.55 31.05
C LEU A 278 -2.71 17.82 29.94
N CYS A 279 -3.26 16.78 29.31
CA CYS A 279 -4.34 16.94 28.32
C CYS A 279 -5.55 17.63 28.94
N LYS A 280 -5.99 17.20 30.13
CA LYS A 280 -7.12 17.82 30.84
C LYS A 280 -6.84 19.27 31.20
N ASP A 281 -5.62 19.59 31.62
CA ASP A 281 -5.26 20.96 31.97
C ASP A 281 -5.23 21.88 30.74
N LEU A 282 -4.71 21.40 29.61
CA LEU A 282 -4.79 22.13 28.33
C LEU A 282 -6.25 22.36 27.90
N LEU A 283 -7.14 21.37 28.05
CA LEU A 283 -8.57 21.53 27.74
C LEU A 283 -9.26 22.54 28.69
N LYS A 284 -8.90 22.55 29.97
CA LYS A 284 -9.39 23.58 30.92
C LYS A 284 -8.93 24.97 30.50
N GLN A 285 -7.67 25.13 30.08
CA GLN A 285 -7.14 26.39 29.57
C GLN A 285 -7.90 26.83 28.31
N MET A 286 -8.14 25.94 27.35
CA MET A 286 -8.98 26.23 26.18
C MET A 286 -10.39 26.73 26.56
N ASN A 287 -11.03 26.07 27.54
CA ASN A 287 -12.35 26.49 28.03
C ASN A 287 -12.32 27.87 28.72
N GLN A 288 -11.27 28.19 29.48
CA GLN A 288 -11.09 29.51 30.10
C GLN A 288 -10.97 30.62 29.04
N LEU A 289 -10.29 30.31 27.92
CA LEU A 289 -10.19 31.19 26.75
C LEU A 289 -11.44 31.16 25.85
N ARG A 290 -12.47 30.39 26.22
CA ARG A 290 -13.72 30.20 25.45
C ARG A 290 -13.50 29.65 24.04
N LEU A 291 -12.42 28.90 23.85
CA LEU A 291 -12.15 28.18 22.60
C LEU A 291 -13.01 26.93 22.53
N LYS A 292 -13.60 26.68 21.35
CA LYS A 292 -14.37 25.46 21.10
C LYS A 292 -13.44 24.36 20.59
N PRO A 293 -13.41 23.18 21.22
CA PRO A 293 -12.77 21.99 20.67
C PRO A 293 -13.34 21.63 19.30
N ASP A 294 -12.50 21.11 18.41
CA ASP A 294 -12.87 20.69 17.06
C ASP A 294 -12.41 19.24 16.78
N LEU A 295 -12.52 18.82 15.50
CA LEU A 295 -12.05 17.50 15.06
C LEU A 295 -10.55 17.31 15.28
N GLY A 296 -9.75 18.37 15.14
CA GLY A 296 -8.32 18.35 15.43
C GLY A 296 -8.06 18.09 16.92
N THR A 297 -8.86 18.69 17.81
CA THR A 297 -8.79 18.44 19.25
C THR A 297 -9.11 16.98 19.57
N LEU A 298 -10.19 16.44 18.97
CA LEU A 298 -10.57 15.04 19.12
C LEU A 298 -9.44 14.10 18.71
N ASN A 299 -8.89 14.31 17.51
CA ASN A 299 -7.85 13.44 16.96
C ASN A 299 -6.54 13.53 17.74
N ALA A 300 -6.12 14.73 18.18
CA ALA A 300 -4.92 14.90 19.00
C ALA A 300 -5.04 14.17 20.36
N LEU A 301 -6.21 14.25 21.00
CA LEU A 301 -6.47 13.52 22.25
C LEU A 301 -6.45 12.01 22.04
N LEU A 302 -7.14 11.51 21.01
CA LEU A 302 -7.17 10.08 20.70
C LEU A 302 -5.79 9.54 20.31
N GLU A 303 -5.00 10.32 19.57
CA GLU A 303 -3.61 9.99 19.25
C GLU A 303 -2.77 9.85 20.54
N CYS A 304 -2.84 10.83 21.43
CA CYS A 304 -2.15 10.78 22.72
C CYS A 304 -2.57 9.55 23.53
N ILE A 305 -3.88 9.29 23.67
CA ILE A 305 -4.44 8.16 24.40
C ILE A 305 -4.03 6.81 23.78
N SER A 306 -3.91 6.74 22.45
CA SER A 306 -3.48 5.51 21.76
C SER A 306 -2.10 5.02 22.21
N SER A 307 -1.23 5.95 22.63
CA SER A 307 0.13 5.68 23.12
C SER A 307 0.19 5.20 24.58
N PHE A 308 -0.93 5.18 25.32
CA PHE A 308 -0.92 4.85 26.74
C PHE A 308 -0.61 3.36 26.95
N GLY A 309 0.40 3.05 27.77
CA GLY A 309 0.68 1.67 28.19
C GLY A 309 -0.46 1.07 29.02
N ASN A 310 -1.07 1.87 29.90
CA ASN A 310 -2.23 1.44 30.69
C ASN A 310 -3.50 1.40 29.85
N PHE A 311 -3.86 0.20 29.45
CA PHE A 311 -5.00 -0.06 28.57
C PHE A 311 -6.37 0.29 29.17
N LYS A 312 -6.56 0.06 30.48
CA LYS A 312 -7.83 0.38 31.15
C LYS A 312 -8.06 1.88 31.15
N LEU A 313 -7.02 2.64 31.50
CA LEU A 313 -7.04 4.10 31.44
C LEU A 313 -7.28 4.57 30.01
N ALA A 314 -6.59 3.99 29.02
CA ALA A 314 -6.74 4.38 27.61
C ALA A 314 -8.19 4.23 27.12
N ARG A 315 -8.83 3.08 27.37
CA ARG A 315 -10.24 2.85 27.01
C ARG A 315 -11.18 3.81 27.72
N GLN A 316 -10.99 4.01 29.03
CA GLN A 316 -11.85 4.90 29.82
C GLN A 316 -11.73 6.36 29.33
N SER A 317 -10.51 6.86 29.15
CA SER A 317 -10.25 8.22 28.65
C SER A 317 -10.82 8.39 27.23
N ALA A 318 -10.67 7.40 26.35
CA ALA A 318 -11.21 7.47 24.99
C ALA A 318 -12.75 7.59 24.98
N LEU A 319 -13.45 6.80 25.80
CA LEU A 319 -14.92 6.91 25.91
C LEU A 319 -15.36 8.25 26.47
N GLN A 320 -14.64 8.79 27.46
CA GLN A 320 -14.90 10.12 28.01
C GLN A 320 -14.78 11.19 26.92
N VAL A 321 -13.67 11.20 26.17
CA VAL A 321 -13.43 12.15 25.08
C VAL A 321 -14.50 12.03 24.00
N LEU A 322 -14.80 10.83 23.52
CA LEU A 322 -15.81 10.62 22.48
C LEU A 322 -17.21 11.11 22.92
N SER A 323 -17.60 10.81 24.17
CA SER A 323 -18.88 11.24 24.72
C SER A 323 -18.97 12.75 24.89
N GLU A 324 -17.93 13.39 25.42
CA GLU A 324 -17.90 14.83 25.64
C GLU A 324 -17.89 15.61 24.33
N LEU A 325 -17.05 15.22 23.37
CA LEU A 325 -16.95 15.95 22.10
C LEU A 325 -18.16 15.69 21.19
N LYS A 326 -18.80 14.51 21.27
CA LYS A 326 -20.10 14.27 20.61
C LYS A 326 -21.18 15.20 21.18
N ARG A 327 -21.22 15.44 22.50
CA ARG A 327 -22.12 16.43 23.13
C ARG A 327 -21.83 17.86 22.69
N LEU A 328 -20.60 18.18 22.35
CA LEU A 328 -20.20 19.49 21.81
C LEU A 328 -20.46 19.62 20.30
N GLY A 329 -21.01 18.59 19.64
CA GLY A 329 -21.32 18.59 18.22
C GLY A 329 -20.14 18.28 17.31
N VAL A 330 -19.02 17.78 17.84
CA VAL A 330 -17.88 17.34 17.03
C VAL A 330 -18.13 15.92 16.53
N THR A 331 -18.25 15.76 15.21
CA THR A 331 -18.44 14.47 14.56
C THR A 331 -17.10 13.77 14.32
N PRO A 332 -16.90 12.53 14.79
CA PRO A 332 -15.68 11.77 14.51
C PRO A 332 -15.47 11.54 13.00
N SER A 333 -14.20 11.58 12.58
CA SER A 333 -13.74 11.22 11.23
C SER A 333 -13.27 9.77 11.18
N LEU A 334 -12.95 9.26 9.99
CA LEU A 334 -12.32 7.94 9.84
C LEU A 334 -10.99 7.85 10.60
N GLY A 335 -10.23 8.95 10.68
CA GLY A 335 -9.00 9.06 11.46
C GLY A 335 -9.27 8.97 12.96
N SER A 336 -10.39 9.50 13.43
CA SER A 336 -10.84 9.34 14.82
C SER A 336 -11.11 7.86 15.11
N TYR A 337 -11.88 7.19 14.24
CA TYR A 337 -12.19 5.77 14.38
C TYR A 337 -10.96 4.87 14.23
N TYR A 338 -9.99 5.24 13.40
CA TYR A 338 -8.68 4.59 13.34
C TYR A 338 -8.02 4.55 14.72
N TYR A 339 -7.93 5.67 15.43
CA TYR A 339 -7.36 5.67 16.78
C TYR A 339 -8.20 4.88 17.78
N VAL A 340 -9.53 4.90 17.66
CA VAL A 340 -10.41 4.06 18.49
C VAL A 340 -10.11 2.58 18.28
N LEU A 341 -9.93 2.12 17.04
CA LEU A 341 -9.54 0.74 16.75
C LEU A 341 -8.17 0.40 17.39
N ILE A 342 -7.17 1.29 17.28
CA ILE A 342 -5.85 1.10 17.92
C ILE A 342 -5.96 1.03 19.46
N ILE A 343 -6.83 1.84 20.07
CA ILE A 343 -7.02 1.85 21.53
C ILE A 343 -7.71 0.57 22.00
N PHE A 344 -8.75 0.10 21.31
CA PHE A 344 -9.62 -0.96 21.80
C PHE A 344 -9.23 -2.36 21.31
N CYS A 345 -8.62 -2.48 20.14
CA CYS A 345 -8.31 -3.75 19.46
C CYS A 345 -6.80 -4.01 19.45
N ARG A 346 -6.16 -3.94 20.62
CA ARG A 346 -4.73 -4.26 20.77
C ARG A 346 -4.51 -5.76 20.71
N GLU A 347 -3.42 -6.18 20.06
CA GLU A 347 -3.05 -7.59 19.85
C GLU A 347 -3.04 -8.44 21.14
N ARG A 348 -2.57 -7.88 22.27
CA ARG A 348 -2.54 -8.54 23.58
C ARG A 348 -3.64 -8.05 24.54
N GLY A 349 -4.66 -7.36 24.01
CA GLY A 349 -5.79 -6.84 24.77
C GLY A 349 -6.97 -7.82 24.84
N PRO A 350 -8.00 -7.52 25.65
CA PRO A 350 -9.26 -8.23 25.60
C PRO A 350 -9.95 -8.00 24.26
N VAL A 351 -10.63 -9.04 23.77
CA VAL A 351 -11.50 -8.97 22.59
C VAL A 351 -12.49 -7.80 22.73
N SER A 352 -12.71 -7.09 21.63
CA SER A 352 -13.52 -5.87 21.57
C SER A 352 -14.23 -5.82 20.23
N HIS A 353 -15.55 -5.64 20.27
CA HIS A 353 -16.40 -5.56 19.09
C HIS A 353 -16.72 -4.11 18.69
N VAL A 354 -15.94 -3.13 19.16
CA VAL A 354 -16.18 -1.70 18.88
C VAL A 354 -16.29 -1.38 17.38
N ILE A 355 -15.63 -2.15 16.52
CA ILE A 355 -15.74 -2.01 15.07
C ILE A 355 -17.17 -2.19 14.56
N VAL A 356 -17.99 -3.01 15.22
CA VAL A 356 -19.40 -3.21 14.88
C VAL A 356 -20.18 -1.91 15.08
N ASP A 357 -20.01 -1.26 16.23
CA ASP A 357 -20.66 0.02 16.54
C ASP A 357 -20.18 1.13 15.60
N ILE A 358 -18.88 1.14 15.28
CA ILE A 358 -18.29 2.08 14.32
C ILE A 358 -18.92 1.90 12.93
N LEU A 359 -18.98 0.67 12.41
CA LEU A 359 -19.57 0.41 11.09
C LEU A 359 -21.08 0.73 11.05
N ASN A 360 -21.80 0.53 12.16
CA ASN A 360 -23.20 0.91 12.27
C ASN A 360 -23.39 2.44 12.24
N GLU A 361 -22.52 3.19 12.93
CA GLU A 361 -22.57 4.67 12.92
C GLU A 361 -22.17 5.23 11.54
N LEU A 362 -21.18 4.63 10.87
CA LEU A 362 -20.73 5.05 9.53
C LEU A 362 -21.78 4.76 8.44
N GLY A 363 -22.53 3.66 8.57
CA GLY A 363 -23.50 3.24 7.56
C GLY A 363 -22.88 3.03 6.17
N GLN A 364 -23.67 3.14 5.11
CA GLN A 364 -23.21 3.11 3.71
C GLN A 364 -23.22 4.52 3.14
N GLN A 365 -22.32 5.37 3.63
CA GLN A 365 -22.19 6.76 3.21
C GLN A 365 -20.85 7.01 2.53
N GLU A 366 -20.78 8.06 1.71
CA GLU A 366 -19.54 8.55 1.11
C GLU A 366 -18.86 9.55 2.06
N PHE A 367 -17.55 9.40 2.25
CA PHE A 367 -16.74 10.24 3.13
C PHE A 367 -15.69 11.01 2.33
N LYS A 368 -15.35 12.20 2.85
CA LYS A 368 -14.24 13.02 2.35
C LYS A 368 -13.12 13.03 3.37
N ILE A 369 -11.89 13.21 2.89
CA ILE A 369 -10.72 13.40 3.76
C ILE A 369 -10.92 14.67 4.58
N GLN A 370 -10.93 14.53 5.89
CA GLN A 370 -10.97 15.60 6.89
C GLN A 370 -9.71 15.61 7.75
N HIS A 371 -9.03 14.48 7.88
CA HIS A 371 -7.80 14.33 8.63
C HIS A 371 -6.79 13.44 7.88
N PRO A 372 -5.47 13.71 7.94
CA PRO A 372 -4.47 12.88 7.26
C PRO A 372 -4.52 11.39 7.62
N LYS A 373 -4.99 11.08 8.84
CA LYS A 373 -5.12 9.70 9.34
C LYS A 373 -6.39 8.98 8.90
N ASP A 374 -7.31 9.64 8.20
CA ASP A 374 -8.48 8.99 7.60
C ASP A 374 -8.04 7.82 6.70
N THR A 375 -6.91 8.00 6.03
CA THR A 375 -6.32 6.99 5.13
C THR A 375 -5.85 5.70 5.81
N TYR A 376 -5.79 5.68 7.14
CA TYR A 376 -5.36 4.49 7.89
C TYR A 376 -6.54 3.63 8.34
N PHE A 377 -7.77 4.13 8.25
CA PHE A 377 -8.95 3.45 8.78
C PHE A 377 -9.18 2.09 8.14
N PHE A 378 -9.29 2.01 6.80
CA PHE A 378 -9.66 0.77 6.11
C PHE A 378 -8.65 -0.35 6.33
N ALA A 379 -7.34 -0.06 6.21
CA ALA A 379 -6.28 -1.04 6.44
C ALA A 379 -6.32 -1.57 7.89
N THR A 380 -6.50 -0.70 8.88
CA THR A 380 -6.62 -1.11 10.29
C THR A 380 -7.93 -1.82 10.60
N ALA A 381 -9.06 -1.41 10.00
CA ALA A 381 -10.33 -2.08 10.16
C ALA A 381 -10.28 -3.52 9.63
N MET A 382 -9.64 -3.73 8.48
CA MET A 382 -9.43 -5.06 7.92
C MET A 382 -8.47 -5.91 8.75
N ASP A 383 -7.40 -5.31 9.28
CA ASP A 383 -6.50 -5.98 10.23
C ASP A 383 -7.24 -6.43 11.51
N VAL A 384 -8.12 -5.60 12.05
CA VAL A 384 -8.99 -5.96 13.19
C VAL A 384 -9.92 -7.12 12.84
N CYS A 385 -10.51 -7.12 11.64
CA CYS A 385 -11.36 -8.24 11.19
C CYS A 385 -10.57 -9.55 11.11
N ARG A 386 -9.33 -9.52 10.61
CA ARG A 386 -8.47 -10.71 10.49
C ARG A 386 -7.89 -11.19 11.83
N ASN A 387 -7.11 -10.33 12.50
CA ASN A 387 -6.25 -10.74 13.60
C ASN A 387 -6.94 -10.63 14.97
N HIS A 388 -7.87 -9.69 15.15
CA HIS A 388 -8.51 -9.44 16.45
C HIS A 388 -9.82 -10.21 16.63
N LEU A 389 -10.64 -10.32 15.57
CA LEU A 389 -11.96 -10.96 15.61
C LEU A 389 -12.05 -12.25 14.80
N HIS A 390 -11.24 -12.40 13.76
CA HIS A 390 -11.32 -13.49 12.79
C HIS A 390 -12.74 -13.62 12.17
N ASP A 391 -13.34 -12.49 11.77
CA ASP A 391 -14.73 -12.41 11.31
C ASP A 391 -14.82 -11.93 9.84
N CYS A 392 -15.16 -12.87 8.95
CA CYS A 392 -15.31 -12.63 7.51
C CYS A 392 -16.52 -11.73 7.19
N SER A 393 -17.61 -11.83 7.96
CA SER A 393 -18.82 -11.03 7.72
C SER A 393 -18.56 -9.54 7.97
N LEU A 394 -17.73 -9.22 8.97
CA LEU A 394 -17.29 -7.85 9.23
C LEU A 394 -16.33 -7.36 8.14
N ALA A 395 -15.41 -8.21 7.67
CA ALA A 395 -14.53 -7.88 6.56
C ALA A 395 -15.32 -7.51 5.28
N GLN A 396 -16.35 -8.28 4.94
CA GLN A 396 -17.25 -7.98 3.82
C GLN A 396 -18.00 -6.63 4.00
N LYS A 397 -18.39 -6.28 5.24
CA LYS A 397 -19.00 -4.97 5.51
C LYS A 397 -18.01 -3.83 5.34
N VAL A 398 -16.75 -4.00 5.77
CA VAL A 398 -15.67 -3.02 5.57
C VAL A 398 -15.39 -2.85 4.08
N ASP A 399 -15.33 -3.95 3.32
CA ASP A 399 -15.12 -3.93 1.87
C ASP A 399 -16.26 -3.24 1.12
N LYS A 400 -17.51 -3.54 1.50
CA LYS A 400 -18.68 -2.84 0.94
C LYS A 400 -18.63 -1.33 1.23
N LEU A 401 -18.19 -0.93 2.42
CA LEU A 401 -18.04 0.48 2.78
C LEU A 401 -16.96 1.17 1.94
N LEU A 402 -15.83 0.49 1.70
CA LEU A 402 -14.74 0.99 0.86
C LEU A 402 -15.19 1.24 -0.58
N HIS A 403 -16.02 0.34 -1.12
CA HIS A 403 -16.56 0.45 -2.49
C HIS A 403 -17.81 1.33 -2.61
N THR A 404 -18.25 1.99 -1.52
CA THR A 404 -19.39 2.91 -1.56
C THR A 404 -18.93 4.30 -2.04
N GLY A 405 -19.50 4.80 -3.14
CA GLY A 405 -19.18 6.13 -3.67
C GLY A 405 -17.70 6.27 -4.01
N LYS A 406 -17.06 7.36 -3.55
CA LYS A 406 -15.62 7.63 -3.73
C LYS A 406 -14.78 7.24 -2.51
N ASN A 407 -15.28 6.36 -1.63
CA ASN A 407 -14.54 5.94 -0.45
C ASN A 407 -13.22 5.21 -0.77
N TYR A 408 -13.07 4.68 -1.99
CA TYR A 408 -11.83 4.03 -2.41
C TYR A 408 -10.61 4.96 -2.33
N ASP A 409 -10.79 6.26 -2.54
CA ASP A 409 -9.73 7.28 -2.43
C ASP A 409 -9.16 7.36 -1.00
N LEU A 410 -9.91 6.88 0.00
CA LEU A 410 -9.53 6.87 1.41
C LEU A 410 -8.62 5.69 1.78
N ILE A 411 -8.28 4.79 0.86
CA ILE A 411 -7.23 3.80 1.13
C ILE A 411 -5.82 4.44 1.12
N GLY A 412 -5.69 5.61 0.47
CA GLY A 412 -4.49 6.42 0.47
C GLY A 412 -3.45 5.94 -0.55
N SER A 413 -2.40 5.26 -0.07
CA SER A 413 -1.26 4.86 -0.91
C SER A 413 -1.36 3.42 -1.39
N THR A 414 -0.69 3.10 -2.51
CA THR A 414 -0.60 1.72 -3.03
C THR A 414 -0.08 0.74 -1.97
N TYR A 415 0.81 1.19 -1.09
CA TYR A 415 1.30 0.38 0.03
C TYR A 415 0.18 0.01 1.03
N LYS A 416 -0.69 0.96 1.39
CA LYS A 416 -1.83 0.72 2.28
C LYS A 416 -2.90 -0.15 1.61
N GLU A 417 -3.13 0.03 0.32
CA GLU A 417 -3.99 -0.84 -0.49
C GLU A 417 -3.49 -2.29 -0.46
N THR A 418 -2.17 -2.50 -0.61
CA THR A 418 -1.56 -3.83 -0.46
C THR A 418 -1.75 -4.38 0.96
N ILE A 419 -1.60 -3.55 2.01
CA ILE A 419 -1.83 -4.00 3.39
C ILE A 419 -3.29 -4.44 3.60
N TYR A 420 -4.23 -3.64 3.10
CA TYR A 420 -5.65 -3.95 3.19
C TYR A 420 -5.97 -5.31 2.56
N TYR A 421 -5.59 -5.51 1.29
CA TYR A 421 -5.88 -6.77 0.59
C TYR A 421 -5.10 -7.95 1.14
N ARG A 422 -3.90 -7.75 1.71
CA ARG A 422 -3.19 -8.80 2.45
C ARG A 422 -4.02 -9.34 3.60
N HIS A 423 -4.59 -8.46 4.42
CA HIS A 423 -5.43 -8.89 5.54
C HIS A 423 -6.74 -9.51 5.06
N TYR A 424 -7.33 -8.96 3.99
CA TYR A 424 -8.55 -9.49 3.40
C TYR A 424 -8.36 -10.90 2.84
N PHE A 425 -7.38 -11.10 1.96
CA PHE A 425 -7.09 -12.41 1.35
C PHE A 425 -6.71 -13.47 2.38
N ALA A 426 -5.90 -13.09 3.38
CA ALA A 426 -5.53 -14.00 4.46
C ALA A 426 -6.73 -14.45 5.31
N LEU A 427 -7.71 -13.57 5.51
CA LEU A 427 -8.93 -13.93 6.23
C LEU A 427 -9.83 -14.80 5.36
N LEU A 428 -10.01 -14.45 4.08
CA LEU A 428 -10.84 -15.21 3.15
C LEU A 428 -10.30 -16.64 2.97
N SER A 429 -8.99 -16.81 2.77
CA SER A 429 -8.38 -18.14 2.59
C SER A 429 -8.61 -19.11 3.75
N GLN A 430 -8.93 -18.59 4.94
CA GLN A 430 -9.16 -19.36 6.16
C GLN A 430 -10.65 -19.56 6.49
N THR A 431 -11.54 -18.75 5.91
CA THR A 431 -12.95 -18.66 6.37
C THR A 431 -14.00 -18.96 5.30
N VAL A 432 -13.69 -18.74 4.01
CA VAL A 432 -14.65 -18.96 2.93
C VAL A 432 -14.38 -20.27 2.17
N THR A 433 -15.31 -20.65 1.30
CA THR A 433 -15.11 -21.80 0.40
C THR A 433 -14.07 -21.48 -0.67
N ILE A 434 -13.45 -22.52 -1.25
CA ILE A 434 -12.42 -22.32 -2.28
C ILE A 434 -12.98 -21.66 -3.54
N ASP A 435 -14.23 -21.95 -3.91
CA ASP A 435 -14.87 -21.34 -5.08
C ASP A 435 -15.12 -19.84 -4.88
N GLU A 436 -15.63 -19.45 -3.71
CA GLU A 436 -15.83 -18.03 -3.35
C GLU A 436 -14.48 -17.28 -3.28
N PHE A 437 -13.44 -17.93 -2.76
CA PHE A 437 -12.10 -17.37 -2.73
C PHE A 437 -11.57 -17.15 -4.15
N MET A 438 -11.69 -18.15 -5.03
CA MET A 438 -11.19 -18.06 -6.41
C MET A 438 -11.95 -17.02 -7.24
N GLN A 439 -13.24 -16.81 -7.01
CA GLN A 439 -13.97 -15.69 -7.64
C GLN A 439 -13.37 -14.33 -7.26
N THR A 440 -12.98 -14.16 -5.99
CA THR A 440 -12.34 -12.94 -5.52
C THR A 440 -10.91 -12.82 -6.05
N TYR A 441 -10.19 -13.94 -6.11
CA TYR A 441 -8.84 -14.03 -6.68
C TYR A 441 -8.84 -13.58 -8.15
N ASP A 442 -9.76 -14.11 -8.96
CA ASP A 442 -9.88 -13.84 -10.40
C ASP A 442 -10.24 -12.38 -10.70
N LEU A 443 -11.00 -11.75 -9.79
CA LEU A 443 -11.39 -10.35 -9.93
C LEU A 443 -10.23 -9.40 -9.63
N LEU A 444 -9.42 -9.69 -8.61
CA LEU A 444 -8.46 -8.73 -8.04
C LEU A 444 -7.01 -8.99 -8.45
N VAL A 445 -6.65 -10.25 -8.71
CA VAL A 445 -5.28 -10.66 -9.01
C VAL A 445 -5.10 -10.77 -10.53
N PRO A 446 -4.03 -10.21 -11.13
CA PRO A 446 -2.89 -9.53 -10.51
C PRO A 446 -2.98 -7.99 -10.47
N ASN A 447 -4.04 -7.42 -11.03
CA ASN A 447 -4.05 -6.00 -11.36
C ASN A 447 -4.26 -5.09 -10.15
N VAL A 448 -5.26 -5.41 -9.31
CA VAL A 448 -5.56 -4.67 -8.09
C VAL A 448 -4.59 -5.07 -6.96
N TYR A 449 -4.40 -6.38 -6.75
CA TYR A 449 -3.54 -6.91 -5.71
C TYR A 449 -2.66 -8.04 -6.24
N ILE A 450 -1.38 -8.05 -5.83
CA ILE A 450 -0.46 -9.17 -6.07
C ILE A 450 -0.14 -9.78 -4.71
N PRO A 451 -0.62 -11.00 -4.42
CA PRO A 451 -0.38 -11.68 -3.16
C PRO A 451 1.11 -11.76 -2.84
N GLU A 452 1.53 -11.46 -1.61
CA GLU A 452 2.92 -11.66 -1.18
C GLU A 452 3.22 -13.16 -0.94
N PRO A 453 4.50 -13.57 -0.83
CA PRO A 453 4.84 -14.98 -0.62
C PRO A 453 4.14 -15.64 0.56
N GLY A 454 3.96 -14.91 1.68
CA GLY A 454 3.22 -15.43 2.83
C GLY A 454 1.73 -15.69 2.55
N ILE A 455 1.09 -14.84 1.74
CA ILE A 455 -0.30 -15.03 1.33
C ILE A 455 -0.42 -16.16 0.33
N MET A 456 0.52 -16.27 -0.63
CA MET A 456 0.58 -17.43 -1.52
C MET A 456 0.71 -18.73 -0.73
N GLU A 457 1.47 -18.76 0.37
CA GLU A 457 1.54 -19.93 1.24
C GLU A 457 0.19 -20.27 1.89
N GLU A 458 -0.57 -19.26 2.34
CA GLU A 458 -1.92 -19.45 2.87
C GLU A 458 -2.90 -19.97 1.79
N ILE A 459 -2.80 -19.47 0.56
CA ILE A 459 -3.60 -19.95 -0.58
C ILE A 459 -3.29 -21.42 -0.87
N LEU A 460 -2.00 -21.78 -0.89
CA LEU A 460 -1.59 -23.18 -1.09
C LEU A 460 -2.07 -24.10 0.04
N LYS A 461 -2.09 -23.63 1.29
CA LYS A 461 -2.70 -24.37 2.41
C LYS A 461 -4.19 -24.58 2.21
N MET A 462 -4.90 -23.56 1.72
CA MET A 462 -6.33 -23.68 1.40
C MET A 462 -6.57 -24.76 0.33
N VAL A 463 -5.75 -24.79 -0.72
CA VAL A 463 -5.80 -25.81 -1.78
C VAL A 463 -5.53 -27.21 -1.22
N GLU A 464 -4.53 -27.35 -0.35
CA GLU A 464 -4.17 -28.61 0.32
C GLU A 464 -5.34 -29.15 1.16
N ILE A 465 -5.97 -28.30 1.98
CA ILE A 465 -7.09 -28.67 2.85
C ILE A 465 -8.31 -29.12 2.04
N ASN A 466 -8.62 -28.41 0.95
CA ASN A 466 -9.77 -28.70 0.09
C ASN A 466 -9.50 -29.77 -0.97
N ARG A 467 -8.25 -30.26 -1.09
CA ARG A 467 -7.78 -31.19 -2.14
C ARG A 467 -8.07 -30.73 -3.58
N ALA A 468 -8.09 -29.42 -3.80
CA ALA A 468 -8.32 -28.80 -5.13
C ALA A 468 -7.03 -28.74 -5.97
N ILE A 469 -6.45 -29.92 -6.22
CA ILE A 469 -5.14 -30.05 -6.87
C ILE A 469 -5.11 -29.59 -8.32
N ASP A 470 -6.27 -29.44 -8.94
CA ASP A 470 -6.49 -28.90 -10.29
C ASP A 470 -6.10 -27.43 -10.43
N LEU A 471 -6.07 -26.68 -9.31
CA LEU A 471 -5.67 -25.27 -9.31
C LEU A 471 -4.15 -25.06 -9.29
N LEU A 472 -3.36 -26.08 -8.94
CA LEU A 472 -1.91 -25.96 -8.76
C LEU A 472 -1.14 -25.50 -10.01
N PRO A 473 -1.44 -25.98 -11.24
CA PRO A 473 -0.73 -25.52 -12.44
C PRO A 473 -0.95 -24.03 -12.73
N ARG A 474 -2.16 -23.53 -12.45
CA ARG A 474 -2.49 -22.11 -12.57
C ARG A 474 -1.73 -21.31 -11.51
N LEU A 475 -1.82 -21.70 -10.25
CA LEU A 475 -1.13 -21.03 -9.15
C LEU A 475 0.40 -21.06 -9.31
N TRP A 476 0.97 -22.11 -9.91
CA TRP A 476 2.38 -22.15 -10.30
C TRP A 476 2.72 -21.06 -11.32
N SER A 477 1.88 -20.91 -12.35
CA SER A 477 2.06 -19.86 -13.36
C SER A 477 2.04 -18.47 -12.70
N ASP A 478 1.15 -18.26 -11.73
CA ASP A 478 1.08 -17.02 -10.95
C ASP A 478 2.34 -16.82 -10.06
N VAL A 479 2.84 -17.88 -9.41
CA VAL A 479 4.12 -17.85 -8.66
C VAL A 479 5.30 -17.44 -9.54
N VAL A 480 5.34 -17.91 -10.79
CA VAL A 480 6.36 -17.51 -11.77
C VAL A 480 6.19 -16.05 -12.18
N ILE A 481 4.97 -15.65 -12.53
CA ILE A 481 4.63 -14.28 -12.97
C ILE A 481 4.92 -13.24 -11.87
N PHE A 482 4.69 -13.59 -10.60
CA PHE A 482 4.90 -12.70 -9.44
C PHE A 482 6.35 -12.65 -8.97
N ASP A 483 7.28 -13.35 -9.63
CA ASP A 483 8.70 -13.42 -9.28
C ASP A 483 8.93 -14.04 -7.89
N HIS A 484 8.20 -15.13 -7.59
CA HIS A 484 8.27 -15.85 -6.32
C HIS A 484 9.07 -17.16 -6.40
N VAL A 485 9.67 -17.46 -7.55
CA VAL A 485 10.44 -18.70 -7.79
C VAL A 485 11.67 -18.83 -6.90
N ASP A 486 12.22 -17.72 -6.40
CA ASP A 486 13.35 -17.68 -5.47
C ASP A 486 12.96 -18.03 -4.00
N ARG A 487 11.70 -18.39 -3.72
CA ARG A 487 11.20 -18.64 -2.36
C ARG A 487 11.11 -20.13 -2.06
N GLU A 488 12.15 -20.66 -1.43
CA GLU A 488 12.28 -22.08 -1.06
C GLU A 488 11.02 -22.65 -0.38
N ASN A 489 10.47 -21.95 0.61
CA ASN A 489 9.27 -22.40 1.34
C ASN A 489 8.05 -22.64 0.43
N LEU A 490 7.87 -21.83 -0.62
CA LEU A 490 6.77 -21.99 -1.57
C LEU A 490 7.01 -23.20 -2.49
N LEU A 491 8.24 -23.36 -2.98
CA LEU A 491 8.62 -24.48 -3.83
C LEU A 491 8.44 -25.81 -3.10
N LEU A 492 8.96 -25.91 -1.87
CA LEU A 492 8.84 -27.11 -1.04
C LEU A 492 7.37 -27.44 -0.73
N ARG A 493 6.55 -26.42 -0.44
CA ARG A 493 5.12 -26.62 -0.18
C ARG A 493 4.37 -27.09 -1.43
N LEU A 494 4.64 -26.51 -2.60
CA LEU A 494 4.06 -26.95 -3.87
C LEU A 494 4.41 -28.42 -4.18
N LEU A 495 5.69 -28.77 -4.08
CA LEU A 495 6.17 -30.14 -4.29
C LEU A 495 5.46 -31.10 -3.34
N LYS A 496 5.41 -30.76 -2.05
CA LYS A 496 4.74 -31.56 -1.03
C LYS A 496 3.26 -31.80 -1.33
N ILE A 497 2.51 -30.76 -1.70
CA ILE A 497 1.08 -30.89 -2.02
C ILE A 497 0.87 -31.85 -3.20
N MET A 498 1.71 -31.74 -4.25
CA MET A 498 1.65 -32.62 -5.42
C MET A 498 2.05 -34.07 -5.10
N ILE A 499 2.96 -34.29 -4.16
CA ILE A 499 3.38 -35.62 -3.70
C ILE A 499 2.29 -36.30 -2.88
N ASP A 500 1.75 -35.58 -1.90
CA ASP A 500 0.77 -36.09 -0.93
C ASP A 500 -0.60 -36.37 -1.58
N ASN A 501 -0.93 -35.69 -2.69
CA ASN A 501 -2.21 -35.82 -3.39
C ASN A 501 -2.03 -36.36 -4.82
N LYS A 502 -1.96 -37.69 -4.94
CA LYS A 502 -1.82 -38.36 -6.23
C LYS A 502 -3.09 -38.16 -7.09
N PRO A 503 -3.00 -37.67 -8.34
CA PRO A 503 -4.18 -37.46 -9.19
C PRO A 503 -4.87 -38.78 -9.53
N ASP A 504 -6.19 -38.86 -9.32
CA ASP A 504 -7.02 -39.96 -9.83
C ASP A 504 -7.01 -39.93 -11.37
N THR A 505 -6.69 -41.04 -12.04
CA THR A 505 -6.66 -41.13 -13.52
C THR A 505 -8.05 -41.13 -14.20
N LYS A 506 -9.09 -40.61 -13.54
CA LYS A 506 -10.43 -40.39 -14.11
C LYS A 506 -10.37 -39.28 -15.18
N GLU A 507 -11.29 -39.29 -16.14
CA GLU A 507 -11.25 -38.46 -17.37
C GLU A 507 -10.90 -36.97 -17.17
N CYS A 508 -11.35 -36.32 -16.10
CA CYS A 508 -11.09 -34.90 -15.82
C CYS A 508 -9.63 -34.58 -15.40
N ASN A 509 -8.88 -35.56 -14.91
CA ASN A 509 -7.56 -35.36 -14.28
C ASN A 509 -6.41 -36.02 -15.04
N GLN A 510 -6.66 -36.55 -16.25
CA GLN A 510 -5.67 -37.32 -17.02
C GLN A 510 -4.39 -36.53 -17.34
N GLN A 511 -4.49 -35.21 -17.50
CA GLN A 511 -3.34 -34.35 -17.83
C GLN A 511 -2.58 -33.83 -16.59
N LEU A 512 -3.16 -33.93 -15.39
CA LEU A 512 -2.55 -33.38 -14.17
C LEU A 512 -1.18 -34.00 -13.82
N PRO A 513 -0.95 -35.33 -13.93
CA PRO A 513 0.36 -35.90 -13.68
C PRO A 513 1.45 -35.34 -14.61
N GLN A 514 1.12 -35.10 -15.88
CA GLN A 514 2.05 -34.52 -16.86
C GLN A 514 2.33 -33.05 -16.54
N GLN A 515 1.31 -32.30 -16.13
CA GLN A 515 1.48 -30.91 -15.69
C GLN A 515 2.33 -30.81 -14.42
N PHE A 516 2.13 -31.69 -13.43
CA PHE A 516 2.96 -31.74 -12.22
C PHE A 516 4.42 -32.07 -12.54
N ALA A 517 4.67 -33.00 -13.46
CA ALA A 517 6.03 -33.29 -13.93
C ALA A 517 6.67 -32.07 -14.62
N LYS A 518 5.90 -31.31 -15.41
CA LYS A 518 6.39 -30.06 -16.01
C LYS A 518 6.75 -29.02 -14.96
N ILE A 519 5.91 -28.85 -13.93
CA ILE A 519 6.18 -27.94 -12.80
C ILE A 519 7.44 -28.37 -12.05
N ALA A 520 7.58 -29.66 -11.74
CA ALA A 520 8.75 -30.20 -11.06
C ALA A 520 10.06 -29.97 -11.86
N LEU A 521 10.00 -30.11 -13.18
CA LEU A 521 11.14 -29.82 -14.06
C LEU A 521 11.48 -28.32 -14.10
N ASP A 522 10.46 -27.46 -14.15
CA ASP A 522 10.65 -26.01 -14.11
C ASP A 522 11.30 -25.57 -12.78
N ILE A 523 10.83 -26.12 -11.65
CA ILE A 523 11.46 -25.93 -10.33
C ILE A 523 12.92 -26.39 -10.35
N TYR A 524 13.22 -27.59 -10.89
CA TYR A 524 14.58 -28.10 -10.98
C TYR A 524 15.51 -27.14 -11.74
N ASN A 525 15.11 -26.73 -12.95
CA ASN A 525 15.91 -25.82 -13.78
C ASN A 525 16.12 -24.46 -13.08
N LYS A 526 15.07 -23.93 -12.42
CA LYS A 526 15.18 -22.66 -11.71
C LYS A 526 16.10 -22.71 -10.49
N VAL A 527 16.08 -23.81 -9.74
CA VAL A 527 17.01 -24.00 -8.61
C VAL A 527 18.44 -24.18 -9.13
N GLU A 528 18.63 -24.88 -10.24
CA GLU A 528 19.94 -25.07 -10.88
C GLU A 528 20.56 -23.75 -11.36
N GLU A 529 19.75 -22.87 -11.95
CA GLU A 529 20.17 -21.53 -12.41
C GLU A 529 20.35 -20.52 -11.26
N SER A 530 19.73 -20.76 -10.10
CA SER A 530 19.67 -19.80 -9.01
C SER A 530 20.98 -19.73 -8.22
N LYS A 531 21.37 -18.50 -7.83
CA LYS A 531 22.46 -18.25 -6.89
C LYS A 531 22.02 -18.23 -5.43
N ARG A 532 20.70 -18.23 -5.18
CA ARG A 532 20.10 -18.05 -3.86
C ARG A 532 19.53 -19.32 -3.28
N LEU A 533 19.11 -20.25 -4.15
CA LEU A 533 18.56 -21.54 -3.76
C LEU A 533 19.64 -22.61 -3.86
N SER A 534 19.50 -23.62 -3.02
CA SER A 534 20.34 -24.82 -3.02
C SER A 534 19.44 -26.05 -3.04
N PHE A 535 19.85 -27.08 -3.77
CA PHE A 535 19.16 -28.35 -3.73
C PHE A 535 19.20 -28.97 -2.33
N THR A 536 18.10 -29.59 -1.91
CA THR A 536 18.04 -30.48 -0.74
C THR A 536 17.68 -31.88 -1.22
N GLY A 537 18.13 -32.91 -0.50
CA GLY A 537 17.85 -34.30 -0.86
C GLY A 537 16.33 -34.60 -0.93
N GLY A 538 15.56 -34.03 0.01
CA GLY A 538 14.10 -34.12 0.01
C GLY A 538 13.48 -33.51 -1.24
N MET A 539 13.87 -32.27 -1.59
CA MET A 539 13.36 -31.58 -2.79
C MET A 539 13.66 -32.37 -4.08
N LEU A 540 14.88 -32.88 -4.23
CA LEU A 540 15.24 -33.70 -5.39
C LEU A 540 14.47 -35.02 -5.42
N GLY A 541 14.26 -35.65 -4.27
CA GLY A 541 13.41 -36.83 -4.15
C GLY A 541 11.97 -36.59 -4.61
N ASP A 542 11.37 -35.47 -4.20
CA ASP A 542 10.02 -35.09 -4.61
C ASP A 542 9.96 -34.80 -6.12
N ILE A 543 10.94 -34.07 -6.67
CA ILE A 543 11.03 -33.80 -8.12
C ILE A 543 11.12 -35.10 -8.92
N ILE A 544 11.99 -36.04 -8.53
CA ILE A 544 12.16 -37.34 -9.19
C ILE A 544 10.85 -38.13 -9.20
N CYS A 545 10.17 -38.17 -8.06
CA CYS A 545 8.89 -38.86 -7.90
C CYS A 545 7.81 -38.27 -8.81
N LEU A 546 7.69 -36.94 -8.90
CA LEU A 546 6.73 -36.27 -9.79
C LEU A 546 7.05 -36.50 -11.28
N LEU A 547 8.32 -36.46 -11.67
CA LEU A 547 8.75 -36.74 -13.05
C LEU A 547 8.36 -38.15 -13.50
N ILE A 548 8.56 -39.14 -12.62
CA ILE A 548 8.14 -40.52 -12.85
C ILE A 548 6.63 -40.63 -13.02
N ARG A 549 5.87 -40.03 -12.11
CA ARG A 549 4.40 -40.07 -12.14
C ARG A 549 3.83 -39.44 -13.41
N GLY A 550 4.51 -38.46 -13.99
CA GLY A 550 4.15 -37.85 -15.28
C GLY A 550 4.70 -38.56 -16.51
N GLY A 551 5.43 -39.67 -16.37
CA GLY A 551 5.96 -40.46 -17.49
C GLY A 551 7.30 -39.99 -18.06
N ASN A 552 7.99 -39.06 -17.40
CA ASN A 552 9.28 -38.50 -17.85
C ASN A 552 10.47 -39.26 -17.22
N PHE A 553 10.62 -40.54 -17.56
CA PHE A 553 11.64 -41.41 -16.95
C PHE A 553 13.09 -40.95 -17.23
N GLU A 554 13.40 -40.58 -18.48
CA GLU A 554 14.76 -40.16 -18.86
C GLU A 554 15.24 -38.96 -18.03
N LYS A 555 14.37 -37.96 -17.85
CA LYS A 555 14.66 -36.77 -17.04
C LYS A 555 14.75 -37.10 -15.55
N ALA A 556 13.91 -37.99 -15.04
CA ALA A 556 14.01 -38.44 -13.65
C ALA A 556 15.37 -39.11 -13.37
N THR A 557 15.88 -39.91 -14.31
CA THR A 557 17.21 -40.54 -14.23
C THR A 557 18.34 -39.51 -14.30
N GLU A 558 18.23 -38.48 -15.15
CA GLU A 558 19.19 -37.37 -15.19
C GLU A 558 19.27 -36.65 -13.84
N VAL A 559 18.13 -36.29 -13.26
CA VAL A 559 18.04 -35.65 -11.94
C VAL A 559 18.62 -36.56 -10.85
N PHE A 560 18.30 -37.86 -10.88
CA PHE A 560 18.86 -38.82 -9.92
C PHE A 560 20.38 -38.93 -10.02
N ASN A 561 20.94 -39.01 -11.23
CA ASN A 561 22.38 -39.03 -11.46
C ASN A 561 23.07 -37.73 -11.00
N HIS A 562 22.40 -36.58 -11.10
CA HIS A 562 22.88 -35.34 -10.53
C HIS A 562 22.93 -35.40 -8.99
N THR A 563 21.89 -35.96 -8.35
CA THR A 563 21.85 -36.19 -6.89
C THR A 563 23.00 -37.09 -6.43
N ASP A 564 23.23 -38.20 -7.14
CA ASP A 564 24.27 -39.18 -6.81
C ASP A 564 25.70 -38.60 -6.92
N LYS A 565 25.99 -37.86 -8.01
CA LYS A 565 27.31 -37.26 -8.21
C LYS A 565 27.64 -36.17 -7.19
N ASN A 566 26.63 -35.47 -6.67
CA ASN A 566 26.79 -34.30 -5.81
C ASN A 566 26.39 -34.56 -4.34
N GLN A 567 26.36 -35.82 -3.89
CA GLN A 567 25.96 -36.24 -2.53
C GLN A 567 26.58 -35.38 -1.41
N HIS A 568 27.86 -35.02 -1.54
CA HIS A 568 28.61 -34.28 -0.52
C HIS A 568 28.31 -32.77 -0.49
N ARG A 569 27.61 -32.24 -1.51
CA ARG A 569 27.19 -30.83 -1.59
C ARG A 569 25.71 -30.62 -1.28
N ILE A 570 24.89 -31.66 -1.40
CA ILE A 570 23.44 -31.59 -1.22
C ILE A 570 23.10 -31.97 0.23
N PRO A 571 22.51 -31.07 1.03
CA PRO A 571 22.05 -31.41 2.37
C PRO A 571 20.85 -32.36 2.35
N GLY A 572 20.94 -33.42 3.15
CA GLY A 572 19.89 -34.42 3.33
C GLY A 572 19.78 -35.42 2.18
N THR A 573 18.83 -36.34 2.29
CA THR A 573 18.63 -37.44 1.34
C THR A 573 17.18 -37.46 0.81
N PRO A 574 16.95 -38.00 -0.39
CA PRO A 574 15.61 -38.34 -0.87
C PRO A 574 14.88 -39.24 0.12
N THR A 575 13.56 -39.07 0.22
CA THR A 575 12.75 -39.92 1.10
C THR A 575 12.72 -41.36 0.59
N GLU A 576 12.64 -42.32 1.51
CA GLU A 576 12.61 -43.76 1.17
C GLU A 576 11.43 -44.11 0.23
N HIS A 577 10.30 -43.40 0.39
CA HIS A 577 9.13 -43.56 -0.48
C HIS A 577 9.44 -43.21 -1.94
N CYS A 578 10.11 -42.07 -2.20
CA CYS A 578 10.46 -41.65 -3.55
C CYS A 578 11.46 -42.63 -4.20
N LEU A 579 12.42 -43.17 -3.44
CA LEU A 579 13.36 -44.17 -3.94
C LEU A 579 12.67 -45.50 -4.28
N LYS A 580 11.68 -45.93 -3.49
CA LYS A 580 10.85 -47.10 -3.79
C LYS A 580 10.11 -46.95 -5.12
N GLU A 581 9.43 -45.81 -5.32
CA GLU A 581 8.65 -45.54 -6.54
C GLU A 581 9.58 -45.40 -7.78
N TYR A 582 10.81 -44.89 -7.59
CA TYR A 582 11.85 -44.87 -8.63
C TYR A 582 12.26 -46.29 -9.07
N ILE A 583 12.52 -47.19 -8.11
CA ILE A 583 12.88 -48.58 -8.41
C ILE A 583 11.73 -49.34 -9.08
N GLU A 584 10.48 -49.15 -8.64
CA GLU A 584 9.30 -49.73 -9.29
C GLU A 584 9.18 -49.29 -10.75
N THR A 585 9.50 -48.03 -11.04
CA THR A 585 9.49 -47.51 -12.40
C THR A 585 10.64 -48.04 -13.24
N CYS A 586 11.83 -48.21 -12.65
CA CYS A 586 12.95 -48.88 -13.32
C CYS A 586 12.61 -50.33 -13.70
N ILE A 587 11.83 -51.04 -12.87
CA ILE A 587 11.32 -52.38 -13.18
C ILE A 587 10.41 -52.34 -14.41
N ASN A 588 9.43 -51.43 -14.42
CA ASN A 588 8.50 -51.27 -15.54
C ASN A 588 9.20 -50.91 -16.85
N ASN A 589 10.24 -50.07 -16.81
CA ASN A 589 11.05 -49.67 -17.97
C ASN A 589 12.20 -50.64 -18.31
N LYS A 590 12.34 -51.77 -17.61
CA LYS A 590 13.41 -52.76 -17.81
C LYS A 590 14.82 -52.18 -17.72
N ALA A 591 15.06 -51.28 -16.75
CA ALA A 591 16.34 -50.60 -16.53
C ALA A 591 17.04 -51.06 -15.23
N PRO A 592 17.69 -52.25 -15.21
CA PRO A 592 18.30 -52.80 -13.99
C PRO A 592 19.58 -52.08 -13.56
N SER A 593 20.26 -51.38 -14.48
CA SER A 593 21.44 -50.57 -14.17
C SER A 593 21.09 -49.40 -13.25
N GLU A 594 20.06 -48.64 -13.59
CA GLU A 594 19.62 -47.46 -12.82
C GLU A 594 19.08 -47.84 -11.43
N ALA A 595 18.36 -48.96 -11.36
CA ALA A 595 17.88 -49.50 -10.09
C ALA A 595 19.04 -49.88 -9.14
N LEU A 596 20.16 -50.38 -9.68
CA LEU A 596 21.35 -50.69 -8.88
C LEU A 596 22.07 -49.45 -8.36
N VAL A 597 22.16 -48.39 -9.17
CA VAL A 597 22.72 -47.11 -8.71
C VAL A 597 21.87 -46.55 -7.58
N CYS A 598 20.54 -46.63 -7.69
CA CYS A 598 19.62 -46.25 -6.61
C CYS A 598 19.81 -47.07 -5.32
N LEU A 599 20.04 -48.38 -5.45
CA LEU A 599 20.31 -49.24 -4.30
C LEU A 599 21.67 -48.92 -3.64
N GLN A 600 22.70 -48.68 -4.45
CA GLN A 600 24.02 -48.29 -3.97
C GLN A 600 23.95 -46.96 -3.20
N TYR A 601 23.30 -45.95 -3.78
CA TYR A 601 23.05 -44.65 -3.15
C TYR A 601 22.40 -44.79 -1.77
N ALA A 602 21.35 -45.62 -1.66
CA ALA A 602 20.63 -45.83 -0.41
C ALA A 602 21.54 -46.45 0.67
N ILE A 603 22.40 -47.39 0.30
CA ILE A 603 23.34 -48.06 1.22
C ILE A 603 24.45 -47.11 1.67
N GLU A 604 25.01 -46.31 0.74
CA GLU A 604 26.03 -45.30 1.05
C GLU A 604 25.52 -44.25 2.05
N ASN A 605 24.22 -43.94 1.99
CA ASN A 605 23.55 -42.98 2.87
C ASN A 605 22.88 -43.62 4.11
N GLN A 606 23.23 -44.87 4.44
CA GLN A 606 22.72 -45.59 5.63
C GLN A 606 21.20 -45.78 5.68
N MET A 607 20.52 -45.83 4.53
CA MET A 607 19.08 -46.11 4.43
C MET A 607 18.83 -47.63 4.42
N ASP A 608 17.59 -48.06 4.70
CA ASP A 608 17.21 -49.49 4.65
C ASP A 608 17.15 -50.01 3.21
N GLY A 609 18.31 -50.42 2.68
CA GLY A 609 18.45 -51.02 1.36
C GLY A 609 17.83 -52.43 1.24
N THR A 610 17.44 -53.08 2.35
CA THR A 610 16.89 -54.45 2.29
C THR A 610 15.49 -54.48 1.69
N SER A 611 14.67 -53.47 1.99
CA SER A 611 13.32 -53.32 1.41
C SER A 611 13.37 -53.05 -0.10
N LEU A 612 14.30 -52.17 -0.53
CA LEU A 612 14.53 -51.83 -1.93
C LEU A 612 15.04 -53.03 -2.74
N ALA A 613 15.99 -53.78 -2.18
CA ALA A 613 16.54 -54.97 -2.83
C ALA A 613 15.53 -56.11 -2.97
N LYS A 614 14.62 -56.27 -2.00
CA LYS A 614 13.49 -57.22 -2.09
C LYS A 614 12.56 -56.87 -3.26
N ASN A 615 12.29 -55.58 -3.48
CA ASN A 615 11.48 -55.13 -4.61
C ASN A 615 12.18 -55.40 -5.96
N MET A 616 13.49 -55.14 -6.05
CA MET A 616 14.28 -55.44 -7.25
C MET A 616 14.32 -56.95 -7.56
N TYR A 617 14.51 -57.80 -6.55
CA TYR A 617 14.56 -59.26 -6.72
C TYR A 617 13.23 -59.84 -7.19
N LYS A 618 12.09 -59.27 -6.76
CA LYS A 618 10.75 -59.71 -7.20
C LYS A 618 10.37 -59.17 -8.59
N GLY A 619 10.84 -57.99 -8.96
CA GLY A 619 10.42 -57.29 -10.18
C GLY A 619 11.27 -57.58 -11.43
N PHE A 620 12.57 -57.81 -11.27
CA PHE A 620 13.48 -58.05 -12.40
C PHE A 620 13.82 -59.53 -12.59
N THR A 621 13.95 -59.97 -13.84
CA THR A 621 14.73 -61.16 -14.20
C THR A 621 16.21 -60.78 -14.27
N LEU A 622 16.90 -60.78 -13.13
CA LEU A 622 18.29 -60.31 -13.01
C LEU A 622 19.30 -61.36 -13.49
N ASN A 623 20.25 -60.95 -14.34
CA ASN A 623 21.42 -61.77 -14.71
C ASN A 623 22.36 -61.98 -13.51
N GLU A 624 23.17 -63.05 -13.51
CA GLU A 624 24.08 -63.41 -12.41
C GLU A 624 25.01 -62.27 -11.95
N ILE A 625 25.43 -61.40 -12.88
CA ILE A 625 26.30 -60.23 -12.60
C ILE A 625 25.60 -59.18 -11.73
N TYR A 626 24.30 -58.99 -11.91
CA TYR A 626 23.51 -58.04 -11.13
C TYR A 626 23.16 -58.62 -9.76
N LEU A 627 22.90 -59.93 -9.69
CA LEU A 627 22.69 -60.66 -8.45
C LEU A 627 23.97 -60.69 -7.57
N SER A 628 25.15 -60.86 -8.17
CA SER A 628 26.42 -60.84 -7.43
C SER A 628 26.71 -59.45 -6.85
N LYS A 629 26.42 -58.36 -7.59
CA LYS A 629 26.56 -56.98 -7.11
C LYS A 629 25.56 -56.63 -6.00
N MET A 630 24.32 -57.08 -6.09
CA MET A 630 23.36 -56.90 -5.00
C MET A 630 23.78 -57.64 -3.72
N LYS A 631 24.27 -58.87 -3.86
CA LYS A 631 24.79 -59.68 -2.74
C LYS A 631 26.03 -59.05 -2.10
N SER A 632 26.93 -58.45 -2.89
CA SER A 632 28.11 -57.75 -2.34
C SER A 632 27.74 -56.48 -1.58
N LEU A 633 26.67 -55.79 -1.98
CA LEU A 633 26.24 -54.53 -1.36
C LEU A 633 25.48 -54.72 -0.04
N LEU A 634 24.71 -55.81 0.12
CA LEU A 634 23.85 -56.04 1.30
C LEU A 634 24.33 -57.18 2.22
N GLY A 635 25.39 -57.90 1.84
CA GLY A 635 25.83 -59.12 2.52
C GLY A 635 24.94 -60.32 2.20
N GLU A 636 25.54 -61.52 2.14
CA GLU A 636 24.85 -62.75 1.68
C GLU A 636 23.65 -63.17 2.56
N ASP A 637 23.60 -62.72 3.82
CA ASP A 637 22.56 -63.11 4.78
C ASP A 637 21.28 -62.28 4.70
N SER A 638 21.30 -61.14 4.00
CA SER A 638 20.13 -60.26 3.80
C SER A 638 19.09 -60.81 2.81
N PHE A 639 19.48 -61.85 2.05
CA PHE A 639 18.63 -62.51 1.05
C PHE A 639 18.02 -63.85 1.51
N LYS A 640 18.30 -64.28 2.75
CA LYS A 640 17.86 -65.59 3.30
C LYS A 640 16.55 -65.53 4.12
N LYS A 641 15.78 -64.44 4.07
CA LYS A 641 14.45 -64.34 4.72
C LYS A 641 13.39 -63.68 3.86
#